data_AF-K2EDD8-F1
#
_entry.id   AF-K2EDD8-F1
#
_cell.length_a   1.000
_cell.length_b   1.000
_cell.length_c   1.000
_cell.angle_alpha   90.00
_cell.angle_beta   90.00
_cell.angle_gamma   90.00
#
_symmetry.space_group_name_H-M   'P 1'
#
loop_
_entity.id
_entity.type
_entity.pdbx_description
1 polymer ?
#
loop_
_entity_poly.entity_id
_entity_poly.type
_entity_poly.pdbx_seq_one_letter_code
_entity_poly.pdbx_strand_id
1 'polypeptide(L)'
;MKFFERANAILGMNARNLHYVGRYNTKQSKKFADDKIYTKNYLMTRGMGVAKIYNTIKRHKELSDINPKSLPQSFVIKPNHGFGGEGIIVIKEHKNLIFKDVTGVVYGWHDLYLHMISILDGKYAISGLSDQVILEEMLLPHKDLLSFTEVGLPDIRVIVFNYVPVMAMLRLPTFESRGKANLHLGGVGVGINISNGKANFAVHHDKFVRKLPNGEKVKSIQLPMWDEILTTAAKAQQASQVKFLAVDLVLTKTGIKILELNARAGLGIQIANQIPLKHRLEKVEDLKVSSPEKGVEVSKALFSALPKKIEKKTKTKTEKKIIGLFEEINILNTPNTSVLTKIDPHSDVVLFDESLPGIDKLKRYSDVLLRGERVRFPFKKTDLSSSLYKVIIGGKTLNNFLIDVNLKEETDKRLPASMTISEKIIKNIDKKLSIIDKQLKMLSHIKPLNLTEEKEKFMASKDFSPNFIYKKPDINFTAFLRDISSLPKNINHSLYPLFIKKINEIISKIQFLDSVGTSDYSESAQELYGNVDDELFEKAKQYIKDNPIKEDTSKILASKSIIKHFEYFLDKSRLVGWKVKVSEIAKTISVDPYKKVIYINKKSRRSTNKLKALLVHEIGTHVYRYANGALQDYKIFKRGTANYLETEEGLAIYNQKKICLNMGMKDVWPAYLVIAIYHAQTMSFVDLFHFLKKEYGLKNQKAWDACLRAKRGMSDTSLPGGSTRDAIYLRGYFKVSDYLSEDTEQRLKDLYVGKINVSDIKYLEYLDKPKVKYFNFGDFDF
;
A
#
# COMPACT_ATOMS: atom_id res chain seq x y z
N MET A 1 36.41 -13.10 -12.57
CA MET A 1 35.69 -12.18 -11.69
C MET A 1 35.32 -12.91 -10.41
N LYS A 2 35.63 -12.32 -9.25
CA LYS A 2 35.28 -12.86 -7.92
C LYS A 2 33.75 -12.84 -7.72
N PHE A 3 33.20 -13.70 -6.86
CA PHE A 3 31.76 -13.82 -6.59
C PHE A 3 31.07 -12.45 -6.32
N PHE A 4 31.73 -11.59 -5.55
CA PHE A 4 31.24 -10.23 -5.24
C PHE A 4 31.21 -9.27 -6.45
N GLU A 5 32.11 -9.41 -7.43
CA GLU A 5 32.09 -8.61 -8.66
C GLU A 5 30.90 -8.96 -9.56
N ARG A 6 30.52 -10.25 -9.59
CA ARG A 6 29.33 -10.70 -10.35
C ARG A 6 28.04 -10.18 -9.73
N ALA A 7 27.95 -10.07 -8.40
CA ALA A 7 26.77 -9.54 -7.72
C ALA A 7 26.49 -8.06 -8.05
N ASN A 8 27.54 -7.23 -8.09
CA ASN A 8 27.41 -5.79 -8.41
C ASN A 8 26.99 -5.49 -9.85
N ALA A 9 27.17 -6.47 -10.76
CA ALA A 9 26.77 -6.40 -12.15
C ALA A 9 25.30 -6.81 -12.37
N ILE A 10 24.62 -7.38 -11.39
CA ILE A 10 23.20 -7.76 -11.49
C ILE A 10 22.36 -6.49 -11.39
N LEU A 11 21.41 -6.32 -12.32
CA LEU A 11 20.48 -5.20 -12.24
C LEU A 11 19.35 -5.57 -11.28
N GLY A 12 19.17 -4.80 -10.21
CA GLY A 12 18.01 -4.89 -9.32
C GLY A 12 16.83 -4.04 -9.82
N MET A 13 15.61 -4.32 -9.36
CA MET A 13 14.39 -3.58 -9.77
C MET A 13 14.47 -2.08 -9.45
N ASN A 14 15.01 -1.71 -8.28
CA ASN A 14 15.19 -0.31 -7.89
C ASN A 14 16.22 0.39 -8.78
N ALA A 15 17.37 -0.25 -9.01
CA ALA A 15 18.42 0.26 -9.89
C ALA A 15 17.91 0.44 -11.34
N ARG A 16 17.17 -0.53 -11.88
CA ARG A 16 16.49 -0.40 -13.18
C ARG A 16 15.55 0.81 -13.20
N ASN A 17 14.72 0.96 -12.17
CA ASN A 17 13.74 2.05 -12.10
C ASN A 17 14.42 3.42 -12.00
N LEU A 18 15.49 3.54 -11.21
CA LEU A 18 16.18 4.80 -10.99
C LEU A 18 17.08 5.18 -12.17
N HIS A 19 17.99 4.28 -12.56
CA HIS A 19 19.06 4.58 -13.52
C HIS A 19 18.63 4.49 -14.98
N TYR A 20 17.62 3.66 -15.30
CA TYR A 20 17.21 3.44 -16.68
C TYR A 20 15.80 3.98 -16.97
N VAL A 21 14.78 3.48 -16.27
CA VAL A 21 13.37 3.88 -16.53
C VAL A 21 13.12 5.33 -16.15
N GLY A 22 13.56 5.77 -14.96
CA GLY A 22 13.34 7.13 -14.46
C GLY A 22 14.16 8.15 -15.24
N ARG A 23 15.40 7.81 -15.56
CA ARG A 23 16.35 8.67 -16.28
C ARG A 23 16.03 8.84 -17.76
N TYR A 24 15.72 7.74 -18.48
CA TYR A 24 15.61 7.77 -19.93
C TYR A 24 14.18 7.72 -20.48
N ASN A 25 13.20 7.17 -19.73
CA ASN A 25 11.82 7.08 -20.21
C ASN A 25 10.98 8.24 -19.67
N THR A 26 10.60 9.16 -20.55
CA THR A 26 9.71 10.29 -20.24
C THR A 26 8.32 9.80 -19.79
N LYS A 27 7.57 10.66 -19.11
CA LYS A 27 6.18 10.34 -18.71
C LYS A 27 5.31 9.99 -19.92
N GLN A 28 5.50 10.68 -21.03
CA GLN A 28 4.74 10.45 -22.27
C GLN A 28 5.08 9.11 -22.92
N SER A 29 6.37 8.73 -22.99
CA SER A 29 6.76 7.44 -23.58
C SER A 29 6.33 6.24 -22.72
N LYS A 30 6.29 6.41 -21.39
CA LYS A 30 5.67 5.41 -20.49
C LYS A 30 4.16 5.28 -20.73
N LYS A 31 3.44 6.40 -20.84
CA LYS A 31 2.01 6.39 -21.12
C LYS A 31 1.69 5.78 -22.48
N PHE A 32 2.54 6.02 -23.48
CA PHE A 32 2.47 5.38 -24.79
C PHE A 32 2.48 3.85 -24.65
N ALA A 33 3.52 3.30 -23.99
CA ALA A 33 3.68 1.86 -23.82
C ALA A 33 2.60 1.22 -22.92
N ASP A 34 2.08 1.95 -21.93
CA ASP A 34 1.07 1.45 -21.00
C ASP A 34 -0.33 1.29 -21.68
N ASP A 35 -0.60 1.95 -22.82
CA ASP A 35 -1.85 1.84 -23.59
C ASP A 35 -1.66 0.89 -24.80
N LYS A 36 -2.16 -0.35 -24.68
CA LYS A 36 -2.02 -1.40 -25.70
C LYS A 36 -2.78 -1.07 -26.98
N ILE A 37 -3.96 -0.48 -26.90
CA ILE A 37 -4.77 -0.10 -28.07
C ILE A 37 -4.04 0.98 -28.86
N TYR A 38 -3.61 2.05 -28.16
CA TYR A 38 -2.90 3.14 -28.81
C TYR A 38 -1.60 2.66 -29.44
N THR A 39 -0.81 1.88 -28.69
CA THR A 39 0.44 1.30 -29.18
C THR A 39 0.20 0.45 -30.42
N LYS A 40 -0.77 -0.47 -30.40
CA LYS A 40 -1.05 -1.35 -31.55
C LYS A 40 -1.44 -0.58 -32.80
N ASN A 41 -2.38 0.35 -32.69
CA ASN A 41 -2.81 1.17 -33.82
C ASN A 41 -1.64 2.02 -34.37
N TYR A 42 -0.82 2.57 -33.48
CA TYR A 42 0.35 3.37 -33.86
C TYR A 42 1.43 2.54 -34.59
N LEU A 43 1.66 1.30 -34.14
CA LEU A 43 2.61 0.39 -34.79
C LEU A 43 2.07 -0.11 -36.14
N MET A 44 0.77 -0.46 -36.19
CA MET A 44 0.10 -0.94 -37.40
C MET A 44 0.14 0.07 -38.54
N THR A 45 -0.13 1.36 -38.25
CA THR A 45 -0.06 2.46 -39.24
C THR A 45 1.34 2.69 -39.81
N ARG A 46 2.38 2.11 -39.20
CA ARG A 46 3.78 2.16 -39.66
C ARG A 46 4.25 0.84 -40.28
N GLY A 47 3.31 -0.02 -40.67
CA GLY A 47 3.60 -1.28 -41.34
C GLY A 47 4.23 -2.35 -40.44
N MET A 48 4.23 -2.16 -39.11
CA MET A 48 4.71 -3.20 -38.20
C MET A 48 3.63 -4.24 -37.94
N GLY A 49 4.03 -5.51 -37.94
CA GLY A 49 3.13 -6.62 -37.67
C GLY A 49 2.57 -6.56 -36.24
N VAL A 50 1.25 -6.46 -36.10
CA VAL A 50 0.50 -6.61 -34.85
C VAL A 50 -0.72 -7.48 -35.08
N ALA A 51 -1.33 -8.02 -34.02
CA ALA A 51 -2.60 -8.75 -34.14
C ALA A 51 -3.72 -7.77 -34.53
N LYS A 52 -4.58 -8.16 -35.49
CA LYS A 52 -5.72 -7.33 -35.92
C LYS A 52 -6.70 -7.14 -34.76
N ILE A 53 -7.06 -5.89 -34.47
CA ILE A 53 -8.12 -5.57 -33.50
C ILE A 53 -9.46 -5.67 -34.23
N TYR A 54 -10.35 -6.55 -33.75
CA TYR A 54 -11.70 -6.69 -34.28
C TYR A 54 -12.64 -5.66 -33.67
N ASN A 55 -12.56 -5.45 -32.36
CA ASN A 55 -13.39 -4.48 -31.67
C ASN A 55 -12.70 -3.96 -30.39
N THR A 56 -13.07 -2.76 -29.98
CA THR A 56 -12.64 -2.14 -28.72
C THR A 56 -13.86 -1.59 -28.02
N ILE A 57 -14.08 -2.04 -26.79
CA ILE A 57 -15.26 -1.70 -26.01
C ILE A 57 -14.81 -0.84 -24.86
N LYS A 58 -15.32 0.39 -24.79
CA LYS A 58 -14.92 1.40 -23.81
C LYS A 58 -15.99 1.64 -22.76
N ARG A 59 -17.25 1.31 -23.07
CA ARG A 59 -18.41 1.59 -22.22
C ARG A 59 -19.34 0.38 -22.17
N HIS A 60 -20.05 0.25 -21.05
CA HIS A 60 -21.06 -0.79 -20.86
C HIS A 60 -22.14 -0.81 -21.95
N LYS A 61 -22.55 0.37 -22.46
CA LYS A 61 -23.51 0.48 -23.55
C LYS A 61 -22.99 -0.20 -24.83
N GLU A 62 -21.74 0.05 -25.19
CA GLU A 62 -21.09 -0.56 -26.37
C GLU A 62 -20.98 -2.08 -26.23
N LEU A 63 -20.86 -2.60 -25.00
CA LEU A 63 -20.85 -4.04 -24.74
C LEU A 63 -22.23 -4.67 -24.97
N SER A 64 -23.30 -3.99 -24.57
CA SER A 64 -24.68 -4.45 -24.78
C SER A 64 -25.09 -4.50 -26.25
N ASP A 65 -24.48 -3.66 -27.08
CA ASP A 65 -24.77 -3.57 -28.52
C ASP A 65 -24.02 -4.64 -29.35
N ILE A 66 -23.18 -5.46 -28.72
CA ILE A 66 -22.43 -6.52 -29.44
C ILE A 66 -23.36 -7.66 -29.82
N ASN A 67 -23.38 -7.97 -31.11
CA ASN A 67 -23.96 -9.22 -31.61
C ASN A 67 -22.94 -10.37 -31.44
N PRO A 68 -23.13 -11.32 -30.50
CA PRO A 68 -22.19 -12.43 -30.31
C PRO A 68 -22.01 -13.27 -31.58
N LYS A 69 -23.05 -13.41 -32.40
CA LYS A 69 -23.02 -14.25 -33.61
C LYS A 69 -22.11 -13.70 -34.71
N SER A 70 -21.79 -12.40 -34.70
CA SER A 70 -20.89 -11.78 -35.68
C SER A 70 -19.42 -11.82 -35.27
N LEU A 71 -19.10 -12.35 -34.08
CA LEU A 71 -17.72 -12.50 -33.65
C LEU A 71 -17.00 -13.55 -34.51
N PRO A 72 -15.69 -13.40 -34.76
CA PRO A 72 -14.91 -14.37 -35.52
C PRO A 72 -14.93 -15.77 -34.92
N GLN A 73 -14.58 -16.79 -35.72
CA GLN A 73 -14.52 -18.18 -35.26
C GLN A 73 -13.51 -18.38 -34.11
N SER A 74 -12.44 -17.58 -34.07
CA SER A 74 -11.46 -17.55 -33.00
C SER A 74 -11.00 -16.11 -32.74
N PHE A 75 -10.79 -15.75 -31.48
CA PHE A 75 -10.39 -14.40 -31.08
C PHE A 75 -9.88 -14.39 -29.62
N VAL A 76 -9.24 -13.31 -29.23
CA VAL A 76 -8.75 -13.07 -27.87
C VAL A 76 -9.54 -11.92 -27.24
N ILE A 77 -10.01 -12.12 -26.02
CA ILE A 77 -10.57 -11.09 -25.15
C ILE A 77 -9.49 -10.69 -24.16
N LYS A 78 -9.16 -9.40 -24.07
CA LYS A 78 -8.18 -8.93 -23.08
C LYS A 78 -8.38 -7.48 -22.61
N PRO A 79 -7.92 -7.14 -21.39
CA PRO A 79 -7.87 -5.76 -20.90
C PRO A 79 -6.79 -4.92 -21.59
N ASN A 80 -7.06 -3.62 -21.81
CA ASN A 80 -6.08 -2.67 -22.33
C ASN A 80 -4.93 -2.44 -21.34
N HIS A 81 -5.21 -2.20 -20.06
CA HIS A 81 -4.21 -1.92 -19.02
C HIS A 81 -3.96 -3.09 -18.06
N GLY A 82 -4.34 -4.31 -18.48
CA GLY A 82 -4.19 -5.50 -17.62
C GLY A 82 -2.75 -5.90 -17.32
N PHE A 83 -2.56 -6.53 -16.16
CA PHE A 83 -1.26 -6.98 -15.63
C PHE A 83 -1.12 -8.50 -15.61
N GLY A 84 0.09 -9.01 -15.85
CA GLY A 84 0.43 -10.43 -15.63
C GLY A 84 -0.33 -11.44 -16.50
N GLY A 85 -1.05 -10.99 -17.52
CA GLY A 85 -1.93 -11.83 -18.33
C GLY A 85 -3.27 -12.18 -17.66
N GLU A 86 -3.64 -11.49 -16.59
CA GLU A 86 -4.97 -11.60 -15.99
C GLU A 86 -6.03 -10.94 -16.88
N GLY A 87 -7.25 -11.49 -16.85
CA GLY A 87 -8.35 -11.00 -17.68
C GLY A 87 -8.31 -11.46 -19.15
N ILE A 88 -7.30 -12.21 -19.57
CA ILE A 88 -7.19 -12.73 -20.94
C ILE A 88 -7.94 -14.05 -21.09
N ILE A 89 -8.85 -14.12 -22.07
CA ILE A 89 -9.53 -15.34 -22.52
C ILE A 89 -9.23 -15.53 -24.01
N VAL A 90 -8.79 -16.73 -24.41
CA VAL A 90 -8.46 -17.06 -25.80
C VAL A 90 -9.49 -18.05 -26.33
N ILE A 91 -10.39 -17.59 -27.20
CA ILE A 91 -11.45 -18.39 -27.82
C ILE A 91 -10.91 -19.06 -29.07
N LYS A 92 -10.92 -20.40 -29.08
CA LYS A 92 -10.47 -21.24 -30.19
C LYS A 92 -11.59 -21.59 -31.14
N GLU A 93 -12.79 -21.81 -30.61
CA GLU A 93 -13.97 -22.18 -31.38
C GLU A 93 -15.18 -21.34 -30.94
N HIS A 94 -15.94 -20.84 -31.90
CA HIS A 94 -17.16 -20.08 -31.68
C HIS A 94 -18.26 -20.61 -32.61
N LYS A 95 -19.42 -20.96 -32.03
CA LYS A 95 -20.64 -21.32 -32.76
C LYS A 95 -21.85 -20.68 -32.07
N ASN A 96 -22.46 -19.71 -32.73
CA ASN A 96 -23.64 -18.97 -32.24
C ASN A 96 -23.45 -18.25 -30.89
N LEU A 97 -23.83 -18.89 -29.78
CA LEU A 97 -23.74 -18.33 -28.42
C LEU A 97 -22.82 -19.16 -27.51
N ILE A 98 -22.16 -20.16 -28.09
CA ILE A 98 -21.29 -21.10 -27.40
C ILE A 98 -19.86 -20.84 -27.88
N PHE A 99 -18.98 -20.64 -26.93
CA PHE A 99 -17.57 -20.32 -27.16
C PHE A 99 -16.72 -21.33 -26.41
N LYS A 100 -15.66 -21.84 -27.03
CA LYS A 100 -14.74 -22.78 -26.41
C LYS A 100 -13.34 -22.20 -26.42
N ASP A 101 -12.70 -22.16 -25.26
CA ASP A 101 -11.33 -21.67 -25.16
C ASP A 101 -10.28 -22.74 -25.52
N VAL A 102 -9.02 -22.32 -25.52
CA VAL A 102 -7.86 -23.19 -25.80
C VAL A 102 -7.66 -24.32 -24.79
N THR A 103 -8.25 -24.23 -23.60
CA THR A 103 -8.20 -25.28 -22.56
C THR A 103 -9.37 -26.26 -22.67
N GLY A 104 -10.33 -25.99 -23.55
CA GLY A 104 -11.53 -26.81 -23.76
C GLY A 104 -12.73 -26.39 -22.91
N VAL A 105 -12.61 -25.34 -22.09
CA VAL A 105 -13.72 -24.79 -21.31
C VAL A 105 -14.73 -24.13 -22.25
N VAL A 106 -16.01 -24.42 -22.00
CA VAL A 106 -17.13 -23.90 -22.77
C VAL A 106 -17.77 -22.74 -22.00
N TYR A 107 -18.01 -21.64 -22.70
CA TYR A 107 -18.63 -20.42 -22.20
C TYR A 107 -19.90 -20.12 -22.99
N GLY A 108 -20.95 -19.70 -22.31
CA GLY A 108 -22.06 -18.99 -22.94
C GLY A 108 -21.71 -17.51 -23.17
N TRP A 109 -22.49 -16.84 -24.02
CA TRP A 109 -22.36 -15.38 -24.20
C TRP A 109 -22.45 -14.62 -22.88
N HIS A 110 -23.34 -15.05 -21.97
CA HIS A 110 -23.51 -14.41 -20.66
C HIS A 110 -22.22 -14.44 -19.82
N ASP A 111 -21.47 -15.55 -19.85
CA ASP A 111 -20.21 -15.68 -19.12
C ASP A 111 -19.15 -14.71 -19.65
N LEU A 112 -19.02 -14.64 -20.98
CA LEU A 112 -18.10 -13.70 -21.63
C LEU A 112 -18.51 -12.25 -21.40
N TYR A 113 -19.83 -11.98 -21.40
CA TYR A 113 -20.39 -10.67 -21.11
C TYR A 113 -20.02 -10.19 -19.69
N LEU A 114 -20.22 -11.05 -18.68
CA LEU A 114 -19.83 -10.75 -17.29
C LEU A 114 -18.31 -10.58 -17.12
N HIS A 115 -17.52 -11.37 -17.86
CA HIS A 115 -16.07 -11.22 -17.86
C HIS A 115 -15.63 -9.89 -18.47
N MET A 116 -16.26 -9.48 -19.58
CA MET A 116 -16.01 -8.18 -20.21
C MET A 116 -16.46 -7.01 -19.32
N ILE A 117 -17.55 -7.13 -18.58
CA ILE A 117 -17.92 -6.16 -17.53
C ILE A 117 -16.81 -6.06 -16.49
N SER A 118 -16.30 -7.20 -16.01
CA SER A 118 -15.21 -7.21 -15.02
C SER A 118 -13.95 -6.50 -15.54
N ILE A 119 -13.65 -6.61 -16.84
CA ILE A 119 -12.58 -5.85 -17.48
C ILE A 119 -12.91 -4.35 -17.49
N LEU A 120 -14.10 -3.96 -17.97
CA LEU A 120 -14.53 -2.55 -18.04
C LEU A 120 -14.52 -1.87 -16.66
N ASP A 121 -14.87 -2.59 -15.61
CA ASP A 121 -14.85 -2.12 -14.22
C ASP A 121 -13.43 -2.01 -13.64
N GLY A 122 -12.41 -2.43 -14.39
CA GLY A 122 -11.01 -2.29 -14.00
C GLY A 122 -10.49 -3.39 -13.10
N LYS A 123 -11.19 -4.54 -12.97
CA LYS A 123 -10.78 -5.66 -12.10
C LYS A 123 -9.36 -6.13 -12.36
N TYR A 124 -8.93 -6.08 -13.63
CA TYR A 124 -7.63 -6.59 -14.08
C TYR A 124 -6.60 -5.48 -14.33
N ALA A 125 -6.98 -4.20 -14.25
CA ALA A 125 -6.11 -3.07 -14.50
C ALA A 125 -5.27 -2.73 -13.25
N ILE A 126 -3.98 -2.41 -13.42
CA ILE A 126 -3.07 -2.05 -12.30
C ILE A 126 -3.61 -0.86 -11.50
N SER A 127 -4.24 0.09 -12.18
CA SER A 127 -4.81 1.29 -11.58
C SER A 127 -6.13 1.02 -10.84
N GLY A 128 -6.79 -0.11 -11.09
CA GLY A 128 -8.16 -0.38 -10.65
C GLY A 128 -9.20 0.63 -11.17
N LEU A 129 -8.83 1.44 -12.17
CA LEU A 129 -9.73 2.34 -12.88
C LEU A 129 -10.42 1.59 -14.02
N SER A 130 -11.54 2.14 -14.50
CA SER A 130 -12.22 1.60 -15.67
C SER A 130 -11.25 1.35 -16.82
N ASP A 131 -11.30 0.15 -17.38
CA ASP A 131 -10.43 -0.27 -18.48
C ASP A 131 -11.25 -0.41 -19.77
N GLN A 132 -10.58 -0.81 -20.85
CA GLN A 132 -11.20 -1.10 -22.13
C GLN A 132 -11.00 -2.59 -22.45
N VAL A 133 -12.03 -3.21 -23.03
CA VAL A 133 -11.93 -4.57 -23.55
C VAL A 133 -11.44 -4.51 -24.99
N ILE A 134 -10.45 -5.33 -25.30
CA ILE A 134 -9.93 -5.54 -26.64
C ILE A 134 -10.38 -6.92 -27.10
N LEU A 135 -11.06 -6.96 -28.25
CA LEU A 135 -11.30 -8.18 -29.03
C LEU A 135 -10.33 -8.19 -30.20
N GLU A 136 -9.42 -9.16 -30.26
CA GLU A 136 -8.37 -9.21 -31.28
C GLU A 136 -8.15 -10.61 -31.86
N GLU A 137 -7.42 -10.64 -32.97
CA GLU A 137 -7.00 -11.85 -33.67
C GLU A 137 -6.27 -12.82 -32.74
N MET A 138 -6.67 -14.10 -32.79
CA MET A 138 -5.92 -15.19 -32.18
C MET A 138 -4.73 -15.55 -33.06
N LEU A 139 -3.52 -15.27 -32.58
CA LEU A 139 -2.29 -15.59 -33.31
C LEU A 139 -1.90 -17.07 -33.15
N LEU A 140 -1.46 -17.68 -34.25
CA LEU A 140 -0.97 -19.05 -34.28
C LEU A 140 0.56 -19.09 -34.35
N PRO A 141 1.23 -19.87 -33.48
CA PRO A 141 2.68 -19.96 -33.47
C PRO A 141 3.24 -20.55 -34.77
N HIS A 142 4.45 -20.16 -35.10
CA HIS A 142 5.22 -20.73 -36.21
C HIS A 142 5.52 -22.22 -35.97
N LYS A 143 5.60 -22.99 -37.05
CA LYS A 143 5.77 -24.45 -37.03
C LYS A 143 6.98 -24.91 -36.20
N ASP A 144 8.09 -24.18 -36.28
CA ASP A 144 9.35 -24.51 -35.60
C ASP A 144 9.28 -24.32 -34.06
N LEU A 145 8.23 -23.68 -33.55
CA LEU A 145 8.01 -23.50 -32.11
C LEU A 145 7.02 -24.51 -31.52
N LEU A 146 6.25 -25.22 -32.36
CA LEU A 146 5.22 -26.16 -31.93
C LEU A 146 5.80 -27.35 -31.17
N SER A 147 7.01 -27.80 -31.51
CA SER A 147 7.69 -28.90 -30.80
C SER A 147 8.08 -28.56 -29.36
N PHE A 148 8.14 -27.28 -29.01
CA PHE A 148 8.61 -26.81 -27.69
C PHE A 148 7.49 -26.36 -26.75
N THR A 149 6.25 -26.33 -27.24
CA THR A 149 5.09 -25.85 -26.49
C THR A 149 3.89 -26.75 -26.74
N GLU A 150 3.27 -27.26 -25.67
CA GLU A 150 2.09 -28.13 -25.80
C GLU A 150 0.80 -27.32 -25.91
N VAL A 151 0.75 -26.14 -25.28
CA VAL A 151 -0.41 -25.25 -25.24
C VAL A 151 0.05 -23.78 -25.23
N GLY A 152 -0.71 -22.90 -25.87
CA GLY A 152 -0.51 -21.45 -25.80
C GLY A 152 0.38 -20.88 -26.89
N LEU A 153 0.77 -19.61 -26.73
CA LEU A 153 1.58 -18.87 -27.69
C LEU A 153 2.94 -18.52 -27.07
N PRO A 154 4.05 -19.10 -27.55
CA PRO A 154 5.39 -18.67 -27.18
C PRO A 154 5.63 -17.22 -27.57
N ASP A 155 6.29 -16.47 -26.69
CA ASP A 155 6.70 -15.10 -26.96
C ASP A 155 8.22 -14.91 -26.75
N ILE A 156 8.78 -13.94 -27.44
CA ILE A 156 10.18 -13.59 -27.47
C ILE A 156 10.30 -12.19 -26.90
N ARG A 157 10.85 -12.07 -25.71
CA ARG A 157 11.12 -10.77 -25.08
C ARG A 157 12.52 -10.32 -25.43
N VAL A 158 12.63 -9.13 -26.01
CA VAL A 158 13.91 -8.47 -26.33
C VAL A 158 14.00 -7.15 -25.58
N ILE A 159 15.03 -6.98 -24.74
CA ILE A 159 15.35 -5.67 -24.14
C ILE A 159 16.18 -4.89 -25.13
N VAL A 160 15.74 -3.69 -25.46
CA VAL A 160 16.41 -2.74 -26.36
C VAL A 160 16.73 -1.47 -25.57
N PHE A 161 17.97 -1.02 -25.68
CA PHE A 161 18.43 0.25 -25.12
C PHE A 161 19.26 0.97 -26.17
N ASN A 162 18.89 2.22 -26.47
CA ASN A 162 19.62 3.04 -27.44
C ASN A 162 19.74 2.42 -28.85
N TYR A 163 18.63 1.86 -29.34
CA TYR A 163 18.47 1.07 -30.57
C TYR A 163 19.23 -0.26 -30.61
N VAL A 164 19.98 -0.60 -29.56
CA VAL A 164 20.76 -1.84 -29.46
C VAL A 164 19.94 -2.89 -28.71
N PRO A 165 19.59 -4.03 -29.32
CA PRO A 165 19.09 -5.18 -28.57
C PRO A 165 20.14 -5.69 -27.59
N VAL A 166 19.86 -5.68 -26.30
CA VAL A 166 20.85 -5.95 -25.25
C VAL A 166 20.78 -7.40 -24.78
N MET A 167 19.57 -7.94 -24.68
CA MET A 167 19.32 -9.28 -24.17
C MET A 167 17.96 -9.79 -24.65
N ALA A 168 17.86 -11.10 -24.89
CA ALA A 168 16.62 -11.73 -25.30
C ALA A 168 16.33 -13.02 -24.51
N MET A 169 15.06 -13.33 -24.34
CA MET A 169 14.60 -14.64 -23.89
C MET A 169 13.35 -15.07 -24.65
N LEU A 170 13.22 -16.38 -24.86
CA LEU A 170 11.99 -17.03 -25.27
C LEU A 170 11.22 -17.45 -24.01
N ARG A 171 9.93 -17.15 -23.94
CA ARG A 171 9.04 -17.61 -22.87
C ARG A 171 8.10 -18.65 -23.45
N LEU A 172 8.22 -19.86 -22.93
CA LEU A 172 7.42 -21.01 -23.35
C LEU A 172 6.25 -21.20 -22.37
N PRO A 173 5.00 -21.14 -22.85
CA PRO A 173 3.85 -21.53 -22.05
C PRO A 173 3.83 -23.04 -21.79
N THR A 174 3.29 -23.40 -20.64
CA THR A 174 3.11 -24.77 -20.16
C THR A 174 1.66 -25.01 -19.76
N PHE A 175 1.26 -26.27 -19.56
CA PHE A 175 -0.04 -26.59 -18.96
C PHE A 175 -0.22 -25.93 -17.59
N GLU A 176 0.82 -25.93 -16.75
CA GLU A 176 0.80 -25.29 -15.43
C GLU A 176 0.48 -23.80 -15.52
N SER A 177 1.08 -23.11 -16.49
CA SER A 177 0.80 -21.69 -16.78
C SER A 177 -0.54 -21.43 -17.45
N ARG A 178 -1.35 -22.48 -17.67
CA ARG A 178 -2.62 -22.43 -18.42
C ARG A 178 -2.45 -21.85 -19.81
N GLY A 179 -1.35 -22.21 -20.49
CA GLY A 179 -1.02 -21.72 -21.82
C GLY A 179 -0.51 -20.27 -21.88
N LYS A 180 -0.06 -19.69 -20.77
CA LYS A 180 0.42 -18.29 -20.71
C LYS A 180 1.95 -18.22 -20.60
N ALA A 181 2.59 -17.35 -21.38
CA ALA A 181 4.03 -17.09 -21.33
C ALA A 181 4.45 -16.24 -20.10
N ASN A 182 4.05 -16.68 -18.90
CA ASN A 182 4.33 -16.02 -17.63
C ASN A 182 5.12 -16.96 -16.70
N LEU A 183 6.38 -16.61 -16.42
CA LEU A 183 7.28 -17.42 -15.58
C LEU A 183 6.73 -17.63 -14.16
N HIS A 184 6.02 -16.66 -13.59
CA HIS A 184 5.44 -16.78 -12.25
C HIS A 184 4.26 -17.75 -12.17
N LEU A 185 3.64 -18.07 -13.30
CA LEU A 185 2.54 -19.02 -13.39
C LEU A 185 3.05 -20.42 -13.79
N GLY A 186 4.37 -20.66 -13.82
CA GLY A 186 4.95 -21.94 -14.28
C GLY A 186 5.32 -21.97 -15.76
N GLY A 187 5.42 -20.80 -16.42
CA GLY A 187 6.04 -20.72 -17.76
C GLY A 187 7.55 -20.93 -17.70
N VAL A 188 8.16 -21.43 -18.78
CA VAL A 188 9.61 -21.65 -18.86
C VAL A 188 10.28 -20.44 -19.54
N GLY A 189 11.28 -19.87 -18.90
CA GLY A 189 12.11 -18.80 -19.48
C GLY A 189 13.40 -19.36 -20.06
N VAL A 190 13.59 -19.27 -21.37
CA VAL A 190 14.77 -19.75 -22.09
C VAL A 190 15.61 -18.55 -22.54
N GLY A 191 16.84 -18.44 -22.07
CA GLY A 191 17.74 -17.38 -22.52
C GLY A 191 18.19 -17.63 -23.97
N ILE A 192 18.24 -16.56 -24.76
CA ILE A 192 18.59 -16.63 -26.18
C ILE A 192 19.86 -15.83 -26.41
N ASN A 193 20.84 -16.48 -27.06
CA ASN A 193 22.06 -15.82 -27.47
C ASN A 193 21.77 -14.82 -28.60
N ILE A 194 21.96 -13.54 -28.29
CA ILE A 194 21.79 -12.41 -29.23
C ILE A 194 22.56 -12.59 -30.54
N SER A 195 23.75 -13.21 -30.54
CA SER A 195 24.56 -13.28 -31.76
C SER A 195 23.99 -14.21 -32.82
N ASN A 196 23.29 -15.28 -32.42
CA ASN A 196 22.91 -16.38 -33.32
C ASN A 196 21.51 -16.97 -33.09
N GLY A 197 20.74 -16.49 -32.12
CA GLY A 197 19.37 -16.97 -31.85
C GLY A 197 19.28 -18.35 -31.22
N LYS A 198 20.40 -18.94 -30.77
CA LYS A 198 20.43 -20.24 -30.08
C LYS A 198 20.07 -20.09 -28.61
N ALA A 199 19.31 -21.05 -28.08
CA ALA A 199 19.07 -21.15 -26.65
C ALA A 199 20.36 -21.46 -25.88
N ASN A 200 20.49 -20.87 -24.68
CA ASN A 200 21.63 -21.11 -23.79
C ASN A 200 21.24 -21.97 -22.57
N PHE A 201 20.39 -21.43 -21.72
CA PHE A 201 19.91 -21.97 -20.45
C PHE A 201 18.42 -21.74 -20.37
N ALA A 202 17.74 -22.53 -19.55
CA ALA A 202 16.34 -22.32 -19.24
C ALA A 202 16.12 -22.31 -17.73
N VAL A 203 15.10 -21.59 -17.30
CA VAL A 203 14.65 -21.49 -15.92
C VAL A 203 13.18 -21.86 -15.86
N HIS A 204 12.84 -22.73 -14.91
CA HIS A 204 11.48 -23.13 -14.56
C HIS A 204 11.39 -23.19 -13.03
N HIS A 205 10.41 -22.53 -12.42
CA HIS A 205 10.28 -22.42 -10.95
C HIS A 205 11.56 -21.95 -10.25
N ASP A 206 12.18 -20.90 -10.79
CA ASP A 206 13.45 -20.34 -10.31
C ASP A 206 14.63 -21.34 -10.28
N LYS A 207 14.49 -22.51 -10.92
CA LYS A 207 15.51 -23.55 -11.07
C LYS A 207 15.99 -23.66 -12.51
N PHE A 208 17.28 -23.88 -12.69
CA PHE A 208 17.84 -24.11 -14.01
C PHE A 208 17.48 -25.50 -14.53
N VAL A 209 16.98 -25.56 -15.76
CA VAL A 209 16.58 -26.81 -16.42
C VAL A 209 17.33 -26.99 -17.74
N ARG A 210 17.68 -28.24 -18.06
CA ARG A 210 18.32 -28.63 -19.34
C ARG A 210 17.34 -29.24 -20.34
N LYS A 211 16.19 -29.70 -19.84
CA LYS A 211 15.07 -30.22 -20.62
C LYS A 211 13.83 -29.41 -20.29
N LEU A 212 12.97 -29.22 -21.28
CA LEU A 212 11.65 -28.65 -21.14
C LEU A 212 10.69 -29.65 -20.46
N PRO A 213 9.55 -29.19 -19.92
CA PRO A 213 8.54 -30.08 -19.33
C PRO A 213 8.06 -31.20 -20.26
N ASN A 214 8.03 -30.94 -21.57
CA ASN A 214 7.65 -31.92 -22.60
C ASN A 214 8.80 -32.88 -22.99
N GLY A 215 9.95 -32.82 -22.31
CA GLY A 215 11.11 -33.71 -22.53
C GLY A 215 12.14 -33.21 -23.54
N GLU A 216 11.81 -32.19 -24.35
CA GLU A 216 12.71 -31.61 -25.34
C GLU A 216 13.95 -30.96 -24.71
N LYS A 217 15.09 -31.03 -25.40
CA LYS A 217 16.34 -30.45 -24.88
C LYS A 217 16.35 -28.94 -25.12
N VAL A 218 16.67 -28.14 -24.11
CA VAL A 218 16.74 -26.67 -24.27
C VAL A 218 17.70 -26.26 -25.38
N LYS A 219 18.81 -26.98 -25.54
CA LYS A 219 19.82 -26.71 -26.57
C LYS A 219 19.37 -26.99 -28.01
N SER A 220 18.25 -27.69 -28.24
CA SER A 220 17.73 -27.90 -29.61
C SER A 220 16.98 -26.68 -30.14
N ILE A 221 16.68 -25.70 -29.28
CA ILE A 221 15.95 -24.49 -29.66
C ILE A 221 16.88 -23.54 -30.42
N GLN A 222 16.53 -23.32 -31.69
CA GLN A 222 17.08 -22.29 -32.57
C GLN A 222 15.91 -21.44 -33.06
N LEU A 223 15.92 -20.15 -32.77
CA LEU A 223 14.90 -19.25 -33.30
C LEU A 223 15.19 -18.94 -34.78
N PRO A 224 14.24 -19.17 -35.70
CA PRO A 224 14.37 -18.74 -37.09
C PRO A 224 14.15 -17.23 -37.21
N MET A 225 14.55 -16.64 -38.34
CA MET A 225 14.36 -15.21 -38.62
C MET A 225 14.93 -14.28 -37.53
N TRP A 226 16.01 -14.71 -36.88
CA TRP A 226 16.52 -14.05 -35.67
C TRP A 226 16.90 -12.58 -35.89
N ASP A 227 17.50 -12.28 -37.03
CA ASP A 227 17.95 -10.94 -37.38
C ASP A 227 16.78 -10.01 -37.62
N GLU A 228 15.71 -10.53 -38.22
CA GLU A 228 14.46 -9.81 -38.41
C GLU A 228 13.75 -9.56 -37.08
N ILE A 229 13.80 -10.50 -36.13
CA ILE A 229 13.26 -10.34 -34.77
C ILE A 229 13.98 -9.19 -34.05
N LEU A 230 15.32 -9.19 -34.07
CA LEU A 230 16.13 -8.13 -33.45
C LEU A 230 15.89 -6.78 -34.11
N THR A 231 15.82 -6.76 -35.44
CA THR A 231 15.55 -5.53 -36.22
C THR A 231 14.15 -4.99 -35.94
N THR A 232 13.15 -5.87 -35.84
CA THR A 232 11.77 -5.49 -35.48
C THR A 232 11.72 -4.89 -34.07
N ALA A 233 12.45 -5.47 -33.11
CA ALA A 233 12.55 -4.92 -31.76
C ALA A 233 13.17 -3.51 -31.74
N ALA A 234 14.27 -3.32 -32.48
CA ALA A 234 14.94 -2.03 -32.59
C ALA A 234 14.07 -0.97 -33.30
N LYS A 235 13.36 -1.36 -34.38
CA LYS A 235 12.37 -0.51 -35.07
C LYS A 235 11.20 -0.13 -34.16
N ALA A 236 10.72 -1.05 -33.33
CA ALA A 236 9.67 -0.75 -32.36
C ALA A 236 10.12 0.30 -31.33
N GLN A 237 11.38 0.26 -30.89
CA GLN A 237 11.96 1.31 -30.05
C GLN A 237 12.05 2.65 -30.79
N GLN A 238 12.49 2.66 -32.05
CA GLN A 238 12.52 3.87 -32.88
C GLN A 238 11.12 4.48 -33.05
N ALA A 239 10.11 3.66 -33.32
CA ALA A 239 8.75 4.14 -33.50
C ALA A 239 8.15 4.70 -32.19
N SER A 240 8.39 4.02 -31.06
CA SER A 240 7.81 4.38 -29.76
C SER A 240 8.57 5.47 -29.00
N GLN A 241 9.83 5.73 -29.36
CA GLN A 241 10.73 6.66 -28.67
C GLN A 241 10.95 6.31 -27.17
N VAL A 242 10.65 5.07 -26.77
CA VAL A 242 10.91 4.57 -25.42
C VAL A 242 12.36 4.10 -25.34
N LYS A 243 13.23 4.90 -24.73
CA LYS A 243 14.69 4.68 -24.70
C LYS A 243 15.10 3.34 -24.08
N PHE A 244 14.52 2.96 -22.94
CA PHE A 244 14.70 1.65 -22.32
C PHE A 244 13.40 0.84 -22.45
N LEU A 245 13.39 -0.15 -23.35
CA LEU A 245 12.17 -0.83 -23.77
C LEU A 245 12.36 -2.35 -23.75
N ALA A 246 11.37 -3.09 -23.24
CA ALA A 246 11.20 -4.50 -23.58
C ALA A 246 10.13 -4.61 -24.67
N VAL A 247 10.47 -5.28 -25.76
CA VAL A 247 9.55 -5.59 -26.86
C VAL A 247 9.22 -7.08 -26.77
N ASP A 248 7.93 -7.39 -26.67
CA ASP A 248 7.45 -8.76 -26.67
C ASP A 248 6.93 -9.10 -28.06
N LEU A 249 7.61 -10.03 -28.72
CA LEU A 249 7.38 -10.44 -30.09
C LEU A 249 6.87 -11.87 -30.11
N VAL A 250 6.08 -12.22 -31.11
CA VAL A 250 5.65 -13.60 -31.35
C VAL A 250 5.95 -13.93 -32.79
N LEU A 251 6.51 -15.13 -33.00
CA LEU A 251 6.74 -15.65 -34.34
C LEU A 251 5.52 -16.47 -34.75
N THR A 252 4.81 -16.01 -35.77
CA THR A 252 3.54 -16.59 -36.21
C THR A 252 3.65 -17.18 -37.61
N LYS A 253 2.61 -17.90 -38.03
CA LYS A 253 2.48 -18.37 -39.42
C LYS A 253 2.47 -17.23 -40.46
N THR A 254 2.09 -16.01 -40.05
CA THR A 254 1.99 -14.82 -40.92
C THR A 254 3.14 -13.83 -40.69
N GLY A 255 4.25 -14.31 -40.11
CA GLY A 255 5.45 -13.52 -39.83
C GLY A 255 5.57 -13.06 -38.37
N ILE A 256 6.48 -12.11 -38.13
CA ILE A 256 6.77 -11.58 -36.80
C ILE A 256 5.69 -10.55 -36.41
N LYS A 257 5.10 -10.72 -35.23
CA LYS A 257 4.12 -9.77 -34.67
C LYS A 257 4.59 -9.23 -33.33
N ILE A 258 4.38 -7.94 -33.09
CA ILE A 258 4.59 -7.31 -31.78
C ILE A 258 3.32 -7.53 -30.95
N LEU A 259 3.49 -8.17 -29.79
CA LEU A 259 2.41 -8.45 -28.85
C LEU A 259 2.19 -7.27 -27.89
N GLU A 260 3.28 -6.77 -27.30
CA GLU A 260 3.27 -5.64 -26.37
C GLU A 260 4.61 -4.90 -26.30
N LEU A 261 4.55 -3.61 -25.93
CA LEU A 261 5.69 -2.77 -25.62
C LEU A 261 5.71 -2.46 -24.12
N ASN A 262 6.82 -2.77 -23.45
CA ASN A 262 6.94 -2.67 -22.00
C ASN A 262 8.03 -1.68 -21.61
N ALA A 263 7.63 -0.49 -21.14
CA ALA A 263 8.56 0.53 -20.64
C ALA A 263 9.21 0.16 -19.28
N ARG A 264 8.79 -0.95 -18.66
CA ARG A 264 9.27 -1.46 -17.36
C ARG A 264 9.61 -2.95 -17.46
N ALA A 265 10.67 -3.28 -18.21
CA ALA A 265 11.08 -4.66 -18.46
C ALA A 265 11.27 -5.49 -17.16
N GLY A 266 10.68 -6.69 -17.11
CA GLY A 266 10.94 -7.67 -16.05
C GLY A 266 12.38 -8.19 -16.10
N LEU A 267 12.97 -8.48 -14.94
CA LEU A 267 14.40 -8.79 -14.83
C LEU A 267 14.72 -10.29 -14.90
N GLY A 268 13.72 -11.18 -14.96
CA GLY A 268 13.92 -12.63 -15.08
C GLY A 268 14.75 -13.05 -16.29
N ILE A 269 14.81 -12.21 -17.34
CA ILE A 269 15.65 -12.40 -18.52
C ILE A 269 17.15 -12.55 -18.20
N GLN A 270 17.63 -11.89 -17.14
CA GLN A 270 19.04 -11.98 -16.72
C GLN A 270 19.34 -13.33 -16.07
N ILE A 271 18.34 -13.92 -15.41
CA ILE A 271 18.42 -15.25 -14.80
C ILE A 271 18.40 -16.30 -15.91
N ALA A 272 17.43 -16.20 -16.84
CA ALA A 272 17.30 -17.11 -17.98
C ALA A 272 18.57 -17.16 -18.84
N ASN A 273 19.29 -16.04 -18.98
CA ASN A 273 20.54 -15.96 -19.71
C ASN A 273 21.81 -16.23 -18.88
N GLN A 274 21.71 -16.31 -17.54
CA GLN A 274 22.84 -16.30 -16.61
C GLN A 274 23.86 -15.17 -16.85
N ILE A 275 23.39 -14.03 -17.36
CA ILE A 275 24.22 -12.89 -17.69
C ILE A 275 23.66 -11.65 -16.98
N PRO A 276 24.47 -10.93 -16.18
CA PRO A 276 24.02 -9.73 -15.50
C PRO A 276 23.64 -8.62 -16.50
N LEU A 277 22.42 -8.10 -16.39
CA LEU A 277 21.88 -7.14 -17.36
C LEU A 277 22.56 -5.77 -17.28
N LYS A 278 22.92 -5.29 -16.07
CA LYS A 278 23.50 -3.96 -15.86
C LYS A 278 24.77 -3.76 -16.69
N HIS A 279 25.68 -4.72 -16.66
CA HIS A 279 26.93 -4.67 -17.40
C HIS A 279 26.73 -4.58 -18.92
N ARG A 280 25.67 -5.19 -19.46
CA ARG A 280 25.37 -5.05 -20.89
C ARG A 280 24.78 -3.69 -21.23
N LEU A 281 23.97 -3.12 -20.34
CA LEU A 281 23.39 -1.79 -20.51
C LEU A 281 24.45 -0.68 -20.46
N GLU A 282 25.39 -0.76 -19.51
CA GLU A 282 26.51 0.20 -19.36
C GLU A 282 27.36 0.27 -20.64
N LYS A 283 27.56 -0.86 -21.34
CA LYS A 283 28.32 -0.89 -22.60
C LYS A 283 27.69 -0.11 -23.75
N VAL A 284 26.39 0.15 -23.70
CA VAL A 284 25.63 0.79 -24.79
C VAL A 284 25.02 2.13 -24.40
N GLU A 285 25.20 2.56 -23.14
CA GLU A 285 24.62 3.78 -22.58
C GLU A 285 25.11 5.04 -23.30
N ASP A 286 26.40 5.11 -23.58
CA ASP A 286 27.04 6.28 -24.21
C ASP A 286 27.24 6.15 -25.73
N LEU A 287 26.79 5.03 -26.33
CA LEU A 287 26.91 4.85 -27.78
C LEU A 287 25.98 5.80 -28.53
N LYS A 288 26.36 6.20 -29.75
CA LYS A 288 25.46 6.92 -30.65
C LYS A 288 25.16 6.03 -31.84
N VAL A 289 23.98 5.40 -31.83
CA VAL A 289 23.54 4.51 -32.90
C VAL A 289 22.60 5.28 -33.83
N SER A 290 22.93 5.30 -35.13
CA SER A 290 22.22 6.08 -36.14
C SER A 290 20.95 5.41 -36.68
N SER A 291 20.85 4.08 -36.65
CA SER A 291 19.68 3.33 -37.13
C SER A 291 19.44 2.03 -36.35
N PRO A 292 18.20 1.49 -36.34
CA PRO A 292 17.90 0.18 -35.80
C PRO A 292 18.79 -0.95 -36.34
N GLU A 293 19.03 -0.96 -37.65
CA GLU A 293 19.87 -1.95 -38.33
C GLU A 293 21.30 -1.91 -37.80
N LYS A 294 21.87 -0.70 -37.65
CA LYS A 294 23.20 -0.53 -37.04
C LYS A 294 23.21 -0.96 -35.59
N GLY A 295 22.11 -0.73 -34.87
CA GLY A 295 21.94 -1.20 -33.49
C GLY A 295 21.99 -2.72 -33.36
N VAL A 296 21.43 -3.46 -34.32
CA VAL A 296 21.52 -4.93 -34.37
C VAL A 296 22.94 -5.39 -34.67
N GLU A 297 23.65 -4.73 -35.59
CA GLU A 297 25.06 -5.04 -35.85
C GLU A 297 25.94 -4.83 -34.61
N VAL A 298 25.79 -3.67 -33.95
CA VAL A 298 26.50 -3.33 -32.71
C VAL A 298 26.19 -4.33 -31.60
N SER A 299 24.91 -4.69 -31.46
CA SER A 299 24.44 -5.69 -30.51
C SER A 299 25.17 -7.03 -30.69
N LYS A 300 25.21 -7.55 -31.92
CA LYS A 300 25.90 -8.79 -32.24
C LYS A 300 27.40 -8.69 -32.02
N ALA A 301 28.03 -7.56 -32.39
CA ALA A 301 29.46 -7.37 -32.18
C ALA A 301 29.82 -7.35 -30.68
N LEU A 302 29.14 -6.52 -29.88
CA LEU A 302 29.44 -6.31 -28.46
C LEU A 302 29.09 -7.51 -27.58
N PHE A 303 28.07 -8.27 -27.95
CA PHE A 303 27.53 -9.36 -27.14
C PHE A 303 27.76 -10.74 -27.75
N SER A 304 28.54 -10.85 -28.83
CA SER A 304 29.07 -12.11 -29.32
C SER A 304 29.99 -12.75 -28.28
N ALA A 305 29.82 -14.05 -28.05
CA ALA A 305 30.61 -14.78 -27.08
C ALA A 305 32.00 -15.12 -27.66
N LEU A 306 32.93 -14.17 -27.62
CA LEU A 306 34.37 -14.45 -27.63
C LEU A 306 35.04 -13.72 -26.45
N PRO A 307 35.56 -14.46 -25.45
CA PRO A 307 36.25 -13.85 -24.33
C PRO A 307 37.64 -13.41 -24.78
N LYS A 308 37.79 -12.16 -25.24
CA LYS A 308 39.11 -11.52 -25.32
C LYS A 308 39.30 -10.57 -24.14
N LYS A 309 40.32 -10.89 -23.34
CA LYS A 309 41.00 -9.99 -22.41
C LYS A 309 41.18 -8.63 -23.08
N ILE A 310 40.64 -7.56 -22.50
CA ILE A 310 41.06 -6.20 -22.83
C ILE A 310 41.13 -5.41 -21.52
N GLU A 311 42.36 -5.36 -21.04
CA GLU A 311 43.17 -4.16 -20.77
C GLU A 311 42.51 -2.84 -20.34
N LYS A 312 43.27 -2.22 -19.44
CA LYS A 312 43.06 -0.96 -18.75
C LYS A 312 43.14 0.25 -19.69
N LYS A 313 42.41 1.30 -19.26
CA LYS A 313 42.46 2.73 -19.65
C LYS A 313 41.77 3.00 -21.00
N THR A 314 40.90 4.00 -21.11
CA THR A 314 41.13 5.41 -20.74
C THR A 314 39.88 6.09 -20.20
N LYS A 315 40.06 6.90 -19.15
CA LYS A 315 39.11 7.91 -18.68
C LYS A 315 39.07 9.07 -19.68
N THR A 316 37.88 9.55 -20.02
CA THR A 316 37.70 10.92 -20.52
C THR A 316 36.56 11.61 -19.78
N LYS A 317 36.98 12.64 -19.02
CA LYS A 317 36.31 13.83 -18.48
C LYS A 317 34.78 13.80 -18.33
N THR A 318 34.35 13.71 -17.07
CA THR A 318 33.02 14.11 -16.58
C THR A 318 32.92 15.64 -16.50
N GLU A 319 31.82 16.21 -16.99
CA GLU A 319 31.44 17.60 -16.77
C GLU A 319 31.23 17.87 -15.27
N LYS A 320 31.80 18.97 -14.76
CA LYS A 320 31.78 19.36 -13.34
C LYS A 320 30.48 20.09 -13.01
N LYS A 321 29.87 19.81 -11.85
CA LYS A 321 28.63 20.45 -11.38
C LYS A 321 28.91 21.84 -10.79
N ILE A 322 28.03 22.81 -10.98
CA ILE A 322 28.21 24.18 -10.47
C ILE A 322 27.65 24.31 -9.04
N ILE A 323 28.35 25.00 -8.14
CA ILE A 323 27.97 25.30 -6.74
C ILE A 323 28.23 26.78 -6.41
N GLY A 324 27.47 27.34 -5.47
CA GLY A 324 27.63 28.72 -4.99
C GLY A 324 28.60 28.85 -3.80
N LEU A 325 28.76 30.08 -3.28
CA LEU A 325 29.58 30.36 -2.08
C LEU A 325 28.93 29.86 -0.77
N PHE A 326 27.63 29.61 -0.78
CA PHE A 326 26.89 29.09 0.36
C PHE A 326 26.01 27.93 -0.11
N GLU A 327 26.16 26.78 0.53
CA GLU A 327 25.46 25.55 0.15
C GLU A 327 24.98 24.81 1.40
N GLU A 328 23.80 24.21 1.33
CA GLU A 328 23.35 23.27 2.35
C GLU A 328 23.98 21.89 2.12
N ILE A 329 24.57 21.33 3.16
CA ILE A 329 25.20 20.00 3.11
C ILE A 329 24.60 19.07 4.15
N ASN A 330 24.64 17.76 3.85
CA ASN A 330 24.34 16.73 4.85
C ASN A 330 25.63 16.07 5.29
N ILE A 331 25.91 16.12 6.60
CA ILE A 331 27.07 15.46 7.18
C ILE A 331 26.67 14.02 7.50
N LEU A 332 27.19 13.07 6.73
CA LEU A 332 26.79 11.67 6.83
C LEU A 332 27.24 11.08 8.16
N ASN A 333 26.38 10.26 8.77
CA ASN A 333 26.55 9.67 10.10
C ASN A 333 26.48 10.67 11.28
N THR A 334 25.82 11.81 11.08
CA THR A 334 25.41 12.71 12.16
C THR A 334 23.89 12.92 12.10
N PRO A 335 23.23 13.27 13.22
CA PRO A 335 21.79 13.55 13.23
C PRO A 335 21.40 14.85 12.49
N ASN A 336 22.37 15.63 12.00
CA ASN A 336 22.11 16.90 11.33
C ASN A 336 21.77 16.68 9.84
N THR A 337 20.50 16.86 9.49
CA THR A 337 19.95 16.59 8.16
C THR A 337 19.99 17.79 7.20
N SER A 338 20.53 18.94 7.62
CA SER A 338 21.02 20.02 6.73
C SER A 338 21.87 21.03 7.53
N VAL A 339 23.07 21.35 7.06
CA VAL A 339 23.97 22.35 7.67
C VAL A 339 24.38 23.37 6.62
N LEU A 340 24.09 24.65 6.88
CA LEU A 340 24.54 25.74 6.03
C LEU A 340 26.07 25.85 6.08
N THR A 341 26.68 25.77 4.89
CA THR A 341 28.12 25.65 4.71
C THR A 341 28.64 26.73 3.78
N LYS A 342 29.71 27.40 4.20
CA LYS A 342 30.43 28.32 3.34
C LYS A 342 31.45 27.58 2.49
N ILE A 343 31.43 27.81 1.19
CA ILE A 343 32.47 27.38 0.27
C ILE A 343 33.46 28.52 0.14
N ASP A 344 34.72 28.29 0.53
CA ASP A 344 35.81 29.25 0.36
C ASP A 344 36.66 28.87 -0.85
N PRO A 345 36.54 29.55 -2.00
CA PRO A 345 37.21 29.16 -3.24
C PRO A 345 38.74 29.10 -3.13
N HIS A 346 39.34 29.83 -2.19
CA HIS A 346 40.79 30.01 -2.09
C HIS A 346 41.45 29.10 -1.04
N SER A 347 40.65 28.49 -0.16
CA SER A 347 41.10 27.57 0.87
C SER A 347 41.12 26.10 0.38
N ASP A 348 42.01 25.29 0.96
CA ASP A 348 42.05 23.83 0.84
C ASP A 348 41.69 23.13 2.16
N VAL A 349 41.33 23.90 3.18
CA VAL A 349 41.00 23.37 4.51
C VAL A 349 39.50 23.18 4.64
N VAL A 350 39.09 22.09 5.28
CA VAL A 350 37.69 21.88 5.71
C VAL A 350 37.61 22.05 7.23
N LEU A 351 36.78 22.98 7.68
CA LEU A 351 36.61 23.33 9.09
C LEU A 351 35.19 23.00 9.53
N PHE A 352 35.07 22.28 10.64
CA PHE A 352 33.80 22.01 11.30
C PHE A 352 33.79 22.69 12.65
N ASP A 353 32.66 23.31 12.98
CA ASP A 353 32.44 23.90 14.29
C ASP A 353 32.45 22.84 15.41
N GLU A 354 32.98 23.20 16.57
CA GLU A 354 33.06 22.29 17.72
C GLU A 354 31.68 21.89 18.28
N SER A 355 30.64 22.72 18.08
CA SER A 355 29.28 22.45 18.58
C SER A 355 28.52 21.38 17.79
N LEU A 356 29.04 20.90 16.65
CA LEU A 356 28.33 19.94 15.80
C LEU A 356 28.32 18.52 16.43
N PRO A 357 27.13 17.98 16.80
CA PRO A 357 27.02 16.68 17.45
C PRO A 357 27.37 15.53 16.51
N GLY A 358 28.06 14.50 17.02
CA GLY A 358 28.39 13.28 16.28
C GLY A 358 29.67 13.34 15.44
N ILE A 359 30.37 14.47 15.41
CA ILE A 359 31.69 14.57 14.81
C ILE A 359 32.74 14.16 15.84
N ASP A 360 33.34 12.99 15.67
CA ASP A 360 34.35 12.45 16.58
C ASP A 360 35.69 13.23 16.46
N LYS A 361 36.30 13.61 17.60
CA LYS A 361 37.63 14.27 17.64
C LYS A 361 38.75 13.37 17.11
N LEU A 362 38.56 12.05 17.12
CA LEU A 362 39.55 11.07 16.66
C LEU A 362 39.49 10.80 15.15
N LYS A 363 38.39 11.15 14.47
CA LYS A 363 38.23 10.92 13.03
C LYS A 363 38.93 12.02 12.24
N ARG A 364 39.92 11.64 11.43
CA ARG A 364 40.65 12.57 10.54
C ARG A 364 39.92 12.94 9.25
N TYR A 365 38.77 12.32 8.96
CA TYR A 365 38.01 12.49 7.71
C TYR A 365 36.50 12.49 7.97
N SER A 366 35.76 13.27 7.18
CA SER A 366 34.29 13.32 7.22
C SER A 366 33.70 13.12 5.82
N ASP A 367 32.56 12.43 5.75
CA ASP A 367 31.79 12.21 4.54
C ASP A 367 30.62 13.20 4.50
N VAL A 368 30.53 13.97 3.43
CA VAL A 368 29.51 15.01 3.24
C VAL A 368 28.77 14.77 1.93
N LEU A 369 27.46 15.00 1.93
CA LEU A 369 26.65 15.05 0.72
C LEU A 369 26.44 16.50 0.31
N LEU A 370 26.98 16.89 -0.84
CA LEU A 370 26.83 18.22 -1.44
C LEU A 370 26.13 18.06 -2.80
N ARG A 371 24.95 18.67 -2.99
CA ARG A 371 24.11 18.55 -4.21
C ARG A 371 23.94 17.10 -4.71
N GLY A 372 23.73 16.17 -3.76
CA GLY A 372 23.51 14.75 -4.04
C GLY A 372 24.77 13.95 -4.40
N GLU A 373 25.96 14.56 -4.35
CA GLU A 373 27.25 13.89 -4.53
C GLU A 373 27.95 13.72 -3.18
N ARG A 374 28.39 12.49 -2.89
CA ARG A 374 29.13 12.20 -1.66
C ARG A 374 30.60 12.55 -1.87
N VAL A 375 31.11 13.46 -1.06
CA VAL A 375 32.49 13.92 -1.08
C VAL A 375 33.10 13.72 0.30
N ARG A 376 34.35 13.24 0.34
CA ARG A 376 35.04 12.89 1.57
C ARG A 376 36.31 13.72 1.68
N PHE A 377 36.49 14.41 2.79
CA PHE A 377 37.65 15.29 3.02
C PHE A 377 38.26 15.10 4.41
N PRO A 378 39.56 15.37 4.58
CA PRO A 378 40.12 15.60 5.90
C PRO A 378 39.56 16.90 6.49
N PHE A 379 39.35 16.95 7.79
CA PHE A 379 38.79 18.14 8.45
C PHE A 379 39.51 18.50 9.74
N LYS A 380 39.41 19.77 10.15
CA LYS A 380 39.83 20.26 11.46
C LYS A 380 38.62 20.81 12.20
N LYS A 381 38.62 20.69 13.53
CA LYS A 381 37.65 21.37 14.38
C LYS A 381 38.17 22.73 14.79
N THR A 382 37.28 23.71 14.85
CA THR A 382 37.59 25.07 15.31
C THR A 382 36.34 25.70 15.88
N ASP A 383 36.51 26.72 16.72
CA ASP A 383 35.38 27.50 17.24
C ASP A 383 34.92 28.49 16.16
N LEU A 384 33.72 28.26 15.61
CA LEU A 384 33.03 29.13 14.67
C LEU A 384 31.78 29.76 15.31
N SER A 385 31.71 29.82 16.64
CA SER A 385 30.53 30.33 17.39
C SER A 385 30.12 31.76 17.02
N SER A 386 31.03 32.57 16.49
CA SER A 386 30.76 33.93 16.00
C SER A 386 30.37 34.04 14.51
N SER A 387 30.18 32.91 13.81
CA SER A 387 29.87 32.84 12.37
C SER A 387 28.41 32.43 12.10
N LEU A 388 27.83 32.89 10.98
CA LEU A 388 26.48 32.49 10.52
C LEU A 388 26.41 31.05 9.98
N TYR A 389 27.54 30.39 9.80
CA TYR A 389 27.67 29.03 9.26
C TYR A 389 28.57 28.17 10.14
N LYS A 390 28.24 26.88 10.24
CA LYS A 390 28.92 25.92 11.13
C LYS A 390 29.96 25.06 10.44
N VAL A 391 30.07 25.13 9.11
CA VAL A 391 31.06 24.40 8.31
C VAL A 391 31.63 25.32 7.24
N ILE A 392 32.94 25.20 7.01
CA ILE A 392 33.65 25.83 5.90
C ILE A 392 34.32 24.73 5.08
N ILE A 393 34.05 24.67 3.78
CA ILE A 393 34.73 23.75 2.85
C ILE A 393 35.60 24.56 1.91
N GLY A 394 36.91 24.29 1.93
CA GLY A 394 37.85 24.85 0.96
C GLY A 394 37.55 24.37 -0.47
N GLY A 395 37.28 25.29 -1.37
CA GLY A 395 36.93 25.06 -2.76
C GLY A 395 38.00 24.29 -3.55
N LYS A 396 39.27 24.39 -3.15
CA LYS A 396 40.36 23.57 -3.72
C LYS A 396 40.20 22.06 -3.46
N THR A 397 39.37 21.67 -2.49
CA THR A 397 39.03 20.26 -2.22
C THR A 397 37.88 19.74 -3.09
N LEU A 398 37.13 20.64 -3.75
CA LEU A 398 35.93 20.34 -4.52
C LEU A 398 36.22 20.19 -6.02
N ASN A 399 37.17 19.32 -6.36
CA ASN A 399 37.68 19.14 -7.73
C ASN A 399 36.63 18.74 -8.79
N ASN A 400 35.50 18.17 -8.36
CA ASN A 400 34.39 17.77 -9.25
C ASN A 400 33.35 18.88 -9.46
N PHE A 401 33.55 20.06 -8.85
CA PHE A 401 32.62 21.17 -8.89
C PHE A 401 33.25 22.43 -9.52
N LEU A 402 32.40 23.31 -10.05
CA LEU A 402 32.74 24.67 -10.49
C LEU A 402 32.08 25.65 -9.50
N ILE A 403 32.85 26.56 -8.93
CA ILE A 403 32.31 27.53 -7.95
C ILE A 403 31.95 28.81 -8.69
N ASP A 404 30.66 29.14 -8.72
CA ASP A 404 30.17 30.39 -9.28
C ASP A 404 29.87 31.39 -8.15
N VAL A 405 30.66 32.45 -8.10
CA VAL A 405 30.62 33.50 -7.07
C VAL A 405 29.36 34.38 -7.18
N ASN A 406 28.66 34.33 -8.33
CA ASN A 406 27.47 35.12 -8.62
C ASN A 406 26.16 34.33 -8.45
N LEU A 407 26.22 33.06 -8.08
CA LEU A 407 25.05 32.24 -7.82
C LEU A 407 24.33 32.74 -6.55
N LYS A 408 23.32 33.59 -6.72
CA LYS A 408 22.43 34.03 -5.63
C LYS A 408 21.42 32.93 -5.30
N GLU A 409 21.10 32.77 -4.01
CA GLU A 409 20.17 31.76 -3.49
C GLU A 409 18.89 31.65 -4.34
N GLU A 410 18.61 30.45 -4.86
CA GLU A 410 17.27 30.07 -5.31
C GLU A 410 16.40 29.88 -4.06
N THR A 411 15.89 30.98 -3.52
CA THR A 411 14.74 30.93 -2.60
C THR A 411 13.53 30.48 -3.40
N ASP A 412 13.05 29.28 -3.11
CA ASP A 412 11.92 28.63 -3.76
C ASP A 412 10.66 29.54 -3.74
N LYS A 413 10.27 30.07 -4.91
CA LYS A 413 9.04 30.86 -5.12
C LYS A 413 8.14 30.20 -6.17
N ARG A 414 7.11 29.53 -5.65
CA ARG A 414 5.72 29.28 -6.14
C ARG A 414 5.44 29.27 -7.67
N LEU A 415 4.76 28.20 -8.11
CA LEU A 415 3.89 28.18 -9.31
C LEU A 415 2.53 27.52 -9.00
N PRO A 416 1.38 28.19 -9.28
CA PRO A 416 0.04 27.63 -9.10
C PRO A 416 -0.52 27.05 -10.41
N ALA A 417 -0.58 25.72 -10.50
CA ALA A 417 -1.46 24.96 -11.42
C ALA A 417 -1.74 23.50 -10.92
N SER A 418 -1.31 23.17 -9.70
CA SER A 418 -1.15 21.79 -9.19
C SER A 418 -2.38 21.20 -8.48
N MET A 419 -3.39 22.00 -8.12
CA MET A 419 -4.44 21.53 -7.20
C MET A 419 -5.34 20.44 -7.81
N THR A 420 -5.74 20.54 -9.09
CA THR A 420 -6.74 19.62 -9.67
C THR A 420 -6.27 18.18 -9.87
N ILE A 421 -4.99 17.96 -10.20
CA ILE A 421 -4.44 16.60 -10.38
C ILE A 421 -4.16 15.96 -9.02
N SER A 422 -3.54 16.70 -8.09
CA SER A 422 -3.26 16.22 -6.73
C SER A 422 -4.56 15.85 -5.99
N GLU A 423 -5.60 16.67 -6.14
CA GLU A 423 -6.92 16.45 -5.57
C GLU A 423 -7.55 15.12 -6.03
N LYS A 424 -7.48 14.85 -7.35
CA LYS A 424 -7.99 13.59 -7.92
C LYS A 424 -7.23 12.37 -7.42
N ILE A 425 -5.91 12.47 -7.24
CA ILE A 425 -5.07 11.38 -6.73
C ILE A 425 -5.44 11.08 -5.27
N ILE A 426 -5.60 12.11 -4.44
CA ILE A 426 -5.99 11.95 -3.04
C ILE A 426 -7.37 11.33 -2.89
N LYS A 427 -8.35 11.77 -3.69
CA LYS A 427 -9.70 11.15 -3.70
C LYS A 427 -9.68 9.66 -4.09
N ASN A 428 -8.76 9.25 -4.97
CA ASN A 428 -8.58 7.85 -5.32
C ASN A 428 -7.92 7.04 -4.19
N ILE A 429 -6.91 7.60 -3.54
CA ILE A 429 -6.29 6.98 -2.35
C ILE A 429 -7.33 6.79 -1.26
N ASP A 430 -8.08 7.83 -0.95
CA ASP A 430 -9.18 7.82 0.02
C ASP A 430 -10.21 6.71 -0.28
N LYS A 431 -10.65 6.59 -1.55
CA LYS A 431 -11.56 5.52 -1.98
C LYS A 431 -10.96 4.14 -1.76
N LYS A 432 -9.69 3.91 -2.11
CA LYS A 432 -9.03 2.61 -1.98
C LYS A 432 -8.82 2.23 -0.51
N LEU A 433 -8.32 3.14 0.32
CA LEU A 433 -8.16 2.93 1.76
C LEU A 433 -9.51 2.68 2.45
N SER A 434 -10.57 3.39 2.06
CA SER A 434 -11.91 3.16 2.59
C SER A 434 -12.46 1.78 2.26
N ILE A 435 -12.08 1.17 1.13
CA ILE A 435 -12.50 -0.20 0.76
C ILE A 435 -11.75 -1.21 1.61
N ILE A 436 -10.43 -1.06 1.76
CA ILE A 436 -9.57 -1.95 2.55
C ILE A 436 -10.00 -1.94 4.03
N ASP A 437 -10.07 -0.75 4.64
CA ASP A 437 -10.46 -0.59 6.05
C ASP A 437 -11.89 -1.09 6.34
N LYS A 438 -12.78 -1.14 5.33
CA LYS A 438 -14.12 -1.74 5.47
C LYS A 438 -14.06 -3.27 5.64
N GLN A 439 -13.07 -3.93 5.07
CA GLN A 439 -12.94 -5.39 5.11
C GLN A 439 -12.27 -5.88 6.41
N LEU A 440 -11.51 -5.01 7.09
CA LEU A 440 -10.82 -5.31 8.36
C LEU A 440 -11.76 -5.24 9.57
N LYS A 441 -12.58 -6.28 9.79
CA LYS A 441 -13.52 -6.35 10.92
C LYS A 441 -12.84 -6.77 12.23
N MET A 442 -12.25 -5.82 12.96
CA MET A 442 -11.44 -6.12 14.18
C MET A 442 -12.15 -6.98 15.24
N LEU A 443 -13.39 -6.62 15.61
CA LEU A 443 -14.09 -7.24 16.75
C LEU A 443 -14.48 -8.70 16.53
N SER A 444 -14.65 -9.14 15.28
CA SER A 444 -15.05 -10.52 14.99
C SER A 444 -13.93 -11.53 15.22
N HIS A 445 -12.68 -11.09 15.25
CA HIS A 445 -11.52 -11.98 15.30
C HIS A 445 -10.93 -12.13 16.71
N ILE A 446 -11.17 -11.17 17.61
CA ILE A 446 -10.62 -11.18 18.98
C ILE A 446 -11.52 -11.86 20.02
N LYS A 447 -12.59 -12.53 19.59
CA LYS A 447 -13.50 -13.27 20.49
C LYS A 447 -13.08 -14.75 20.52
N PRO A 448 -12.71 -15.30 21.69
CA PRO A 448 -12.39 -16.73 21.79
C PRO A 448 -13.59 -17.61 21.44
N LEU A 449 -13.33 -18.74 20.77
CA LEU A 449 -14.32 -19.74 20.41
C LEU A 449 -14.80 -20.53 21.63
N ASN A 450 -13.88 -20.86 22.54
CA ASN A 450 -14.11 -21.62 23.76
C ASN A 450 -14.38 -20.74 25.00
N LEU A 451 -14.81 -19.48 24.81
CA LEU A 451 -14.97 -18.51 25.90
C LEU A 451 -15.91 -18.99 27.02
N THR A 452 -17.04 -19.61 26.67
CA THR A 452 -18.04 -20.05 27.66
C THR A 452 -17.49 -21.19 28.51
N GLU A 453 -16.90 -22.18 27.85
CA GLU A 453 -16.31 -23.36 28.49
C GLU A 453 -15.18 -22.98 29.45
N GLU A 454 -14.23 -22.17 28.98
CA GLU A 454 -13.10 -21.74 29.82
C GLU A 454 -13.54 -20.88 31.00
N LYS A 455 -14.60 -20.08 30.82
CA LYS A 455 -15.20 -19.32 31.93
C LYS A 455 -15.79 -20.24 32.99
N GLU A 456 -16.53 -21.28 32.59
CA GLU A 456 -17.15 -22.22 33.53
C GLU A 456 -16.09 -22.98 34.32
N LYS A 457 -15.06 -23.50 33.63
CA LYS A 457 -13.92 -24.18 34.26
C LYS A 457 -13.19 -23.27 35.25
N PHE A 458 -12.84 -22.05 34.81
CA PHE A 458 -12.14 -21.10 35.68
C PHE A 458 -12.99 -20.70 36.89
N MET A 459 -14.30 -20.48 36.70
CA MET A 459 -15.18 -20.10 37.82
C MET A 459 -15.35 -21.22 38.84
N ALA A 460 -15.20 -22.49 38.45
CA ALA A 460 -15.20 -23.61 39.38
C ALA A 460 -13.96 -23.56 40.29
N SER A 461 -12.74 -23.59 39.73
CA SER A 461 -11.51 -23.75 40.52
C SER A 461 -10.79 -22.44 40.87
N LYS A 462 -10.72 -21.48 39.95
CA LYS A 462 -10.07 -20.15 40.08
C LYS A 462 -8.56 -20.22 40.37
N ASP A 463 -7.90 -21.28 39.96
CA ASP A 463 -6.49 -21.60 40.27
C ASP A 463 -5.61 -21.81 39.03
N PHE A 464 -6.16 -21.68 37.81
CA PHE A 464 -5.42 -21.81 36.56
C PHE A 464 -5.70 -20.62 35.61
N SER A 465 -4.83 -20.39 34.63
CA SER A 465 -5.05 -19.38 33.59
C SER A 465 -5.76 -20.00 32.37
N PRO A 466 -6.90 -19.44 31.90
CA PRO A 466 -7.62 -19.94 30.73
C PRO A 466 -6.78 -20.03 29.46
N ASN A 467 -7.05 -21.01 28.60
CA ASN A 467 -6.42 -21.08 27.27
C ASN A 467 -7.46 -20.78 26.19
N PHE A 468 -7.26 -19.71 25.42
CA PHE A 468 -8.24 -19.24 24.45
C PHE A 468 -7.92 -19.69 23.02
N ILE A 469 -8.95 -20.15 22.31
CA ILE A 469 -8.84 -20.58 20.91
C ILE A 469 -9.48 -19.53 20.00
N TYR A 470 -8.76 -19.11 18.96
CA TYR A 470 -9.23 -18.11 18.00
C TYR A 470 -9.34 -18.69 16.59
N LYS A 471 -10.29 -18.15 15.82
CA LYS A 471 -10.42 -18.45 14.39
C LYS A 471 -9.49 -17.55 13.58
N LYS A 472 -8.62 -18.13 12.77
CA LYS A 472 -7.80 -17.36 11.82
C LYS A 472 -8.69 -16.56 10.84
N PRO A 473 -8.39 -15.29 10.58
CA PRO A 473 -9.13 -14.49 9.60
C PRO A 473 -9.04 -15.10 8.20
N ASP A 474 -10.18 -15.29 7.53
CA ASP A 474 -10.25 -15.67 6.11
C ASP A 474 -10.13 -14.41 5.24
N ILE A 475 -8.97 -13.75 5.35
CA ILE A 475 -8.67 -12.46 4.70
C ILE A 475 -7.29 -12.57 4.05
N ASN A 476 -7.20 -12.19 2.77
CA ASN A 476 -5.92 -12.16 2.05
C ASN A 476 -5.15 -10.88 2.39
N PHE A 477 -4.41 -10.89 3.50
CA PHE A 477 -3.59 -9.76 3.94
C PHE A 477 -2.53 -9.36 2.90
N THR A 478 -1.94 -10.34 2.20
CA THR A 478 -0.94 -10.10 1.15
C THR A 478 -1.47 -9.24 0.01
N ALA A 479 -2.73 -9.45 -0.39
CA ALA A 479 -3.39 -8.64 -1.42
C ALA A 479 -3.54 -7.18 -0.95
N PHE A 480 -3.94 -6.94 0.30
CA PHE A 480 -4.05 -5.58 0.85
C PHE A 480 -2.70 -4.88 0.96
N LEU A 481 -1.65 -5.57 1.42
CA LEU A 481 -0.30 -5.01 1.50
C LEU A 481 0.24 -4.64 0.10
N ARG A 482 0.00 -5.48 -0.91
CA ARG A 482 0.31 -5.16 -2.31
C ARG A 482 -0.45 -3.92 -2.77
N ASP A 483 -1.74 -3.85 -2.45
CA ASP A 483 -2.60 -2.72 -2.81
C ASP A 483 -2.19 -1.40 -2.16
N ILE A 484 -1.72 -1.44 -0.92
CA ILE A 484 -1.17 -0.28 -0.20
C ILE A 484 0.19 0.11 -0.77
N SER A 485 1.07 -0.86 -1.03
CA SER A 485 2.43 -0.62 -1.55
C SER A 485 2.43 0.02 -2.96
N SER A 486 1.37 -0.21 -3.73
CA SER A 486 1.17 0.36 -5.06
C SER A 486 0.56 1.77 -5.06
N LEU A 487 0.17 2.31 -3.91
CA LEU A 487 -0.35 3.67 -3.81
C LEU A 487 0.73 4.70 -4.17
N PRO A 488 0.36 5.80 -4.87
CA PRO A 488 1.32 6.85 -5.22
C PRO A 488 1.97 7.48 -3.98
N LYS A 489 3.28 7.69 -4.04
CA LYS A 489 4.09 8.31 -2.97
C LYS A 489 4.42 9.77 -3.28
N ASN A 490 4.67 10.58 -2.25
CA ASN A 490 5.11 11.98 -2.33
C ASN A 490 4.15 12.88 -3.12
N ILE A 491 2.87 12.84 -2.76
CA ILE A 491 1.85 13.69 -3.40
C ILE A 491 1.91 15.08 -2.78
N ASN A 492 2.01 16.10 -3.63
CA ASN A 492 1.91 17.49 -3.21
C ASN A 492 0.43 17.85 -2.93
N HIS A 493 -0.01 17.62 -1.69
CA HIS A 493 -1.36 17.93 -1.22
C HIS A 493 -1.40 18.10 0.31
N SER A 494 -2.08 19.13 0.82
CA SER A 494 -2.08 19.48 2.25
C SER A 494 -2.66 18.38 3.16
N LEU A 495 -3.66 17.63 2.68
CA LEU A 495 -4.21 16.48 3.42
C LEU A 495 -3.40 15.17 3.26
N TYR A 496 -2.37 15.11 2.41
CA TYR A 496 -1.60 13.88 2.18
C TYR A 496 -1.04 13.23 3.46
N PRO A 497 -0.55 14.00 4.46
CA PRO A 497 -0.09 13.43 5.73
C PRO A 497 -1.15 12.61 6.47
N LEU A 498 -2.44 12.99 6.40
CA LEU A 498 -3.54 12.20 6.99
C LEU A 498 -3.63 10.81 6.37
N PHE A 499 -3.46 10.72 5.05
CA PHE A 499 -3.52 9.45 4.33
C PHE A 499 -2.31 8.56 4.61
N ILE A 500 -1.12 9.14 4.79
CA ILE A 500 0.07 8.39 5.24
C ILE A 500 -0.17 7.80 6.63
N LYS A 501 -0.63 8.61 7.60
CA LYS A 501 -0.99 8.10 8.93
C LYS A 501 -2.02 6.97 8.82
N LYS A 502 -3.04 7.13 7.96
CA LYS A 502 -4.09 6.13 7.75
C LYS A 502 -3.55 4.83 7.13
N ILE A 503 -2.61 4.93 6.20
CA ILE A 503 -1.92 3.78 5.61
C ILE A 503 -1.19 2.99 6.69
N ASN A 504 -0.41 3.68 7.53
CA ASN A 504 0.32 3.04 8.62
C ASN A 504 -0.64 2.36 9.61
N GLU A 505 -1.72 3.03 10.01
CA GLU A 505 -2.75 2.42 10.87
C GLU A 505 -3.35 1.14 10.26
N ILE A 506 -3.61 1.13 8.95
CA ILE A 506 -4.15 -0.06 8.26
C ILE A 506 -3.12 -1.21 8.28
N ILE A 507 -1.83 -0.91 8.13
CA ILE A 507 -0.76 -1.92 8.22
C ILE A 507 -0.70 -2.47 9.65
N SER A 508 -0.67 -1.63 10.68
CA SER A 508 -0.67 -2.09 12.08
C SER A 508 -1.95 -2.87 12.43
N LYS A 509 -3.10 -2.54 11.83
CA LYS A 509 -4.34 -3.36 11.95
C LYS A 509 -4.20 -4.74 11.33
N ILE A 510 -3.53 -4.86 10.19
CA ILE A 510 -3.27 -6.15 9.53
C ILE A 510 -2.36 -7.00 10.42
N GLN A 511 -1.25 -6.43 10.91
CA GLN A 511 -0.34 -7.11 11.83
C GLN A 511 -1.05 -7.53 13.13
N PHE A 512 -1.84 -6.64 13.72
CA PHE A 512 -2.67 -6.95 14.88
C PHE A 512 -3.62 -8.13 14.63
N LEU A 513 -4.27 -8.21 13.47
CA LEU A 513 -5.18 -9.32 13.16
C LEU A 513 -4.44 -10.63 12.91
N ASP A 514 -3.26 -10.57 12.28
CA ASP A 514 -2.43 -11.75 12.00
C ASP A 514 -1.81 -12.34 13.27
N SER A 515 -1.49 -11.47 14.24
CA SER A 515 -0.92 -11.87 15.54
C SER A 515 -1.94 -12.48 16.53
N VAL A 516 -3.25 -12.45 16.24
CA VAL A 516 -4.28 -13.00 17.16
C VAL A 516 -4.02 -14.48 17.45
N GLY A 517 -3.91 -14.81 18.73
CA GLY A 517 -3.63 -16.15 19.23
C GLY A 517 -2.15 -16.52 19.24
N THR A 518 -1.24 -15.58 18.94
CA THR A 518 0.22 -15.77 18.94
C THR A 518 0.90 -15.00 20.08
N SER A 519 2.20 -15.21 20.27
CA SER A 519 3.03 -14.43 21.21
C SER A 519 3.12 -12.94 20.87
N ASP A 520 3.02 -12.61 19.58
CA ASP A 520 3.30 -11.26 19.06
C ASP A 520 2.08 -10.32 19.21
N TYR A 521 0.97 -10.84 19.74
CA TYR A 521 -0.28 -10.09 19.90
C TYR A 521 -0.11 -8.86 20.79
N SER A 522 0.60 -9.00 21.90
CA SER A 522 0.79 -7.94 22.88
C SER A 522 1.52 -6.73 22.29
N GLU A 523 2.61 -6.97 21.54
CA GLU A 523 3.37 -5.92 20.87
C GLU A 523 2.52 -5.24 19.79
N SER A 524 1.84 -6.02 18.95
CA SER A 524 0.95 -5.49 17.91
C SER A 524 -0.22 -4.69 18.49
N ALA A 525 -0.74 -5.07 19.66
CA ALA A 525 -1.79 -4.33 20.37
C ALA A 525 -1.27 -2.99 20.90
N GLN A 526 -0.08 -2.96 21.48
CA GLN A 526 0.58 -1.73 21.93
C GLN A 526 0.91 -0.79 20.77
N GLU A 527 1.35 -1.30 19.62
CA GLU A 527 1.61 -0.48 18.44
C GLU A 527 0.33 0.21 17.93
N LEU A 528 -0.79 -0.52 17.89
CA LEU A 528 -2.05 0.01 17.35
C LEU A 528 -2.83 0.88 18.34
N TYR A 529 -2.89 0.49 19.62
CA TYR A 529 -3.72 1.16 20.63
C TYR A 529 -2.90 1.91 21.68
N GLY A 530 -1.58 1.98 21.54
CA GLY A 530 -0.67 2.59 22.53
C GLY A 530 -0.46 1.73 23.77
N ASN A 531 0.57 2.07 24.53
CA ASN A 531 0.86 1.45 25.82
C ASN A 531 0.04 2.08 26.97
N VAL A 532 -0.03 1.39 28.10
CA VAL A 532 -0.44 1.94 29.39
C VAL A 532 0.82 2.12 30.24
N ASP A 533 1.18 3.37 30.49
CA ASP A 533 2.33 3.78 31.30
C ASP A 533 1.91 4.12 32.73
N ASP A 534 2.91 4.41 33.57
CA ASP A 534 2.71 4.76 34.99
C ASP A 534 1.86 6.02 35.15
N GLU A 535 1.98 6.98 34.22
CA GLU A 535 1.19 8.22 34.26
C GLU A 535 -0.31 7.92 34.09
N LEU A 536 -0.68 7.14 33.07
CA LEU A 536 -2.07 6.77 32.85
C LEU A 536 -2.61 5.87 33.96
N PHE A 537 -1.78 5.00 34.53
CA PHE A 537 -2.12 4.16 35.67
C PHE A 537 -2.46 4.99 36.91
N GLU A 538 -1.62 5.96 37.28
CA GLU A 538 -1.89 6.84 38.42
C GLU A 538 -3.11 7.74 38.17
N LYS A 539 -3.30 8.25 36.95
CA LYS A 539 -4.54 8.96 36.57
C LYS A 539 -5.77 8.08 36.72
N ALA A 540 -5.69 6.78 36.41
CA ALA A 540 -6.80 5.86 36.59
C ALA A 540 -7.13 5.61 38.07
N LYS A 541 -6.12 5.43 38.93
CA LYS A 541 -6.31 5.30 40.38
C LYS A 541 -6.95 6.55 40.97
N GLN A 542 -6.42 7.72 40.62
CA GLN A 542 -6.95 9.00 41.07
C GLN A 542 -8.40 9.20 40.60
N TYR A 543 -8.71 8.84 39.35
CA TYR A 543 -10.06 8.91 38.82
C TYR A 543 -11.07 8.06 39.60
N ILE A 544 -10.70 6.84 40.04
CA ILE A 544 -11.57 5.99 40.89
C ILE A 544 -11.82 6.66 42.24
N LYS A 545 -10.79 7.26 42.83
CA LYS A 545 -10.88 7.96 44.13
C LYS A 545 -11.81 9.18 44.05
N ASP A 546 -11.71 9.96 42.98
CA ASP A 546 -12.47 11.20 42.79
C ASP A 546 -13.93 10.96 42.35
N ASN A 547 -14.24 9.77 41.84
CA ASN A 547 -15.57 9.43 41.32
C ASN A 547 -16.15 8.22 42.06
N PRO A 548 -16.63 8.39 43.31
CA PRO A 548 -17.22 7.28 44.06
C PRO A 548 -18.46 6.73 43.33
N ILE A 549 -18.63 5.41 43.38
CA ILE A 549 -19.73 4.72 42.69
C ILE A 549 -21.07 5.15 43.29
N LYS A 550 -21.91 5.82 42.50
CA LYS A 550 -23.29 6.16 42.84
C LYS A 550 -24.25 5.29 42.06
N GLU A 551 -25.02 4.46 42.76
CA GLU A 551 -25.98 3.55 42.12
C GLU A 551 -27.09 4.30 41.37
N ASP A 552 -27.56 3.68 40.29
CA ASP A 552 -28.62 4.23 39.46
C ASP A 552 -29.99 3.76 39.97
N THR A 553 -30.71 4.66 40.63
CA THR A 553 -32.05 4.43 41.20
C THR A 553 -33.19 4.79 40.23
N SER A 554 -32.88 5.16 38.98
CA SER A 554 -33.90 5.61 38.02
C SER A 554 -34.78 4.47 37.50
N LYS A 555 -36.01 4.81 37.11
CA LYS A 555 -37.03 3.84 36.65
C LYS A 555 -36.51 2.96 35.51
N ILE A 556 -36.80 1.66 35.59
CA ILE A 556 -36.50 0.69 34.53
C ILE A 556 -37.57 0.76 33.43
N LEU A 557 -37.12 0.93 32.19
CA LEU A 557 -37.94 1.02 30.99
C LEU A 557 -37.92 -0.28 30.20
N ALA A 558 -39.08 -0.62 29.62
CA ALA A 558 -39.24 -1.75 28.70
C ALA A 558 -38.95 -1.35 27.25
N SER A 559 -38.74 -2.35 26.39
CA SER A 559 -38.40 -2.19 24.97
C SER A 559 -39.32 -1.24 24.21
N LYS A 560 -40.64 -1.26 24.46
CA LYS A 560 -41.60 -0.32 23.84
C LYS A 560 -41.30 1.14 24.19
N SER A 561 -41.01 1.43 25.45
CA SER A 561 -40.63 2.79 25.89
C SER A 561 -39.24 3.17 25.36
N ILE A 562 -38.29 2.24 25.35
CA ILE A 562 -36.95 2.47 24.79
C ILE A 562 -37.04 2.87 23.31
N ILE A 563 -37.84 2.17 22.50
CA ILE A 563 -38.06 2.49 21.09
C ILE A 563 -38.55 3.93 20.93
N LYS A 564 -39.57 4.34 21.71
CA LYS A 564 -40.10 5.71 21.67
C LYS A 564 -39.03 6.77 21.94
N HIS A 565 -38.15 6.54 22.92
CA HIS A 565 -37.06 7.48 23.23
C HIS A 565 -36.03 7.55 22.09
N PHE A 566 -35.70 6.42 21.45
CA PHE A 566 -34.81 6.41 20.28
C PHE A 566 -35.44 7.13 19.08
N GLU A 567 -36.71 6.89 18.79
CA GLU A 567 -37.44 7.55 17.70
C GLU A 567 -37.54 9.06 17.95
N TYR A 568 -37.90 9.47 19.17
CA TYR A 568 -37.93 10.87 19.58
C TYR A 568 -36.56 11.53 19.45
N PHE A 569 -35.50 10.85 19.93
CA PHE A 569 -34.14 11.37 19.84
C PHE A 569 -33.71 11.53 18.38
N LEU A 570 -33.97 10.56 17.51
CA LEU A 570 -33.63 10.62 16.08
C LEU A 570 -34.36 11.76 15.34
N ASP A 571 -35.65 11.95 15.65
CA ASP A 571 -36.49 13.00 15.06
C ASP A 571 -35.96 14.39 15.41
N LYS A 572 -35.79 14.68 16.71
CA LYS A 572 -35.24 15.95 17.19
C LYS A 572 -33.80 16.18 16.72
N SER A 573 -33.03 15.11 16.57
CA SER A 573 -31.67 15.12 16.03
C SER A 573 -31.60 15.40 14.52
N ARG A 574 -32.74 15.45 13.82
CA ARG A 574 -32.85 15.65 12.35
C ARG A 574 -32.07 14.60 11.53
N LEU A 575 -31.86 13.41 12.08
CA LEU A 575 -31.09 12.33 11.46
C LEU A 575 -31.94 11.59 10.41
N VAL A 576 -32.05 12.18 9.22
CA VAL A 576 -32.90 11.68 8.13
C VAL A 576 -32.50 10.27 7.66
N GLY A 577 -33.50 9.39 7.59
CA GLY A 577 -33.39 8.03 7.05
C GLY A 577 -32.93 6.96 8.03
N TRP A 578 -32.81 7.29 9.32
CA TRP A 578 -32.56 6.31 10.38
C TRP A 578 -33.86 5.64 10.84
N LYS A 579 -33.80 4.33 11.10
CA LYS A 579 -34.96 3.54 11.54
C LYS A 579 -34.64 2.72 12.77
N VAL A 580 -35.60 2.62 13.69
CA VAL A 580 -35.54 1.69 14.83
C VAL A 580 -36.27 0.41 14.44
N LYS A 581 -35.64 -0.75 14.65
CA LYS A 581 -36.23 -2.07 14.36
C LYS A 581 -36.10 -2.98 15.57
N VAL A 582 -37.17 -3.73 15.85
CA VAL A 582 -37.12 -4.81 16.83
C VAL A 582 -36.37 -6.00 16.21
N SER A 583 -35.43 -6.59 16.96
CA SER A 583 -34.68 -7.76 16.54
C SER A 583 -34.55 -8.75 17.69
N GLU A 584 -34.89 -10.01 17.44
CA GLU A 584 -34.72 -11.08 18.44
C GLU A 584 -33.26 -11.58 18.52
N ILE A 585 -32.47 -11.30 17.47
CA ILE A 585 -31.08 -11.75 17.32
C ILE A 585 -30.10 -10.79 18.04
N ALA A 586 -30.43 -9.50 18.12
CA ALA A 586 -29.56 -8.51 18.77
C ALA A 586 -29.42 -8.80 20.27
N LYS A 587 -28.21 -8.75 20.84
CA LYS A 587 -28.00 -9.03 22.28
C LYS A 587 -28.73 -8.03 23.21
N THR A 588 -28.66 -6.73 22.90
CA THR A 588 -29.40 -5.70 23.64
C THR A 588 -29.85 -4.58 22.70
N ILE A 589 -28.96 -3.63 22.40
CA ILE A 589 -29.17 -2.56 21.43
C ILE A 589 -27.93 -2.55 20.53
N SER A 590 -28.12 -2.46 19.22
CA SER A 590 -27.04 -2.46 18.23
C SER A 590 -27.31 -1.42 17.16
N VAL A 591 -26.34 -0.57 16.88
CA VAL A 591 -26.42 0.45 15.84
C VAL A 591 -25.68 -0.03 14.59
N ASP A 592 -26.34 0.01 13.43
CA ASP A 592 -25.73 -0.23 12.11
C ASP A 592 -25.73 1.07 11.30
N PRO A 593 -24.61 1.83 11.29
CA PRO A 593 -24.51 3.08 10.55
C PRO A 593 -24.54 2.93 9.02
N TYR A 594 -24.28 1.73 8.49
CA TYR A 594 -24.33 1.50 7.04
C TYR A 594 -25.76 1.34 6.57
N LYS A 595 -26.57 0.57 7.32
CA LYS A 595 -28.00 0.39 7.04
C LYS A 595 -28.85 1.53 7.60
N LYS A 596 -28.27 2.41 8.42
CA LYS A 596 -28.96 3.43 9.20
C LYS A 596 -30.08 2.82 10.05
N VAL A 597 -29.81 1.68 10.68
CA VAL A 597 -30.79 0.95 11.50
C VAL A 597 -30.27 0.76 12.91
N ILE A 598 -31.14 1.01 13.89
CA ILE A 598 -30.94 0.69 15.30
C ILE A 598 -31.76 -0.54 15.62
N TYR A 599 -31.10 -1.63 15.97
CA TYR A 599 -31.74 -2.88 16.38
C TYR A 599 -31.90 -2.92 17.90
N ILE A 600 -33.12 -3.15 18.37
CA ILE A 600 -33.46 -3.25 19.79
C ILE A 600 -34.04 -4.63 20.09
N ASN A 601 -33.49 -5.32 21.09
CA ASN A 601 -34.03 -6.59 21.54
C ASN A 601 -35.38 -6.40 22.26
N LYS A 602 -36.37 -7.24 21.92
CA LYS A 602 -37.72 -7.21 22.52
C LYS A 602 -37.69 -7.40 24.05
N LYS A 603 -36.74 -8.17 24.56
CA LYS A 603 -36.50 -8.43 26.00
C LYS A 603 -35.62 -7.37 26.67
N SER A 604 -35.19 -6.32 25.96
CA SER A 604 -34.34 -5.29 26.54
C SER A 604 -35.05 -4.55 27.69
N ARG A 605 -34.30 -4.34 28.78
CA ARG A 605 -34.68 -3.58 29.96
C ARG A 605 -33.51 -2.68 30.34
N ARG A 606 -33.78 -1.42 30.65
CA ARG A 606 -32.73 -0.45 30.99
C ARG A 606 -33.30 0.66 31.86
N SER A 607 -32.55 1.10 32.86
CA SER A 607 -32.90 2.30 33.64
C SER A 607 -32.89 3.56 32.77
N THR A 608 -33.64 4.56 33.20
CA THR A 608 -33.81 5.80 32.45
C THR A 608 -32.47 6.52 32.27
N ASN A 609 -31.64 6.61 33.32
CA ASN A 609 -30.33 7.24 33.23
C ASN A 609 -29.39 6.51 32.26
N LYS A 610 -29.31 5.17 32.35
CA LYS A 610 -28.50 4.36 31.42
C LYS A 610 -29.00 4.43 29.97
N LEU A 611 -30.28 4.73 29.74
CA LEU A 611 -30.83 4.95 28.40
C LEU A 611 -30.40 6.31 27.87
N LYS A 612 -30.57 7.39 28.63
CA LYS A 612 -30.13 8.75 28.26
C LYS A 612 -28.64 8.77 27.91
N ALA A 613 -27.81 8.18 28.76
CA ALA A 613 -26.37 8.05 28.51
C ALA A 613 -26.02 7.18 27.28
N LEU A 614 -26.87 6.19 26.94
CA LEU A 614 -26.68 5.40 25.73
C LEU A 614 -27.02 6.19 24.48
N LEU A 615 -28.10 6.99 24.51
CA LEU A 615 -28.50 7.85 23.39
C LEU A 615 -27.40 8.84 23.05
N VAL A 616 -26.84 9.52 24.04
CA VAL A 616 -25.73 10.48 23.85
C VAL A 616 -24.45 9.81 23.33
N HIS A 617 -24.14 8.61 23.82
CA HIS A 617 -22.93 7.89 23.42
C HIS A 617 -23.03 7.34 22.01
N GLU A 618 -24.08 6.56 21.73
CA GLU A 618 -24.24 5.90 20.45
C GLU A 618 -24.69 6.88 19.36
N ILE A 619 -25.77 7.61 19.62
CA ILE A 619 -26.34 8.52 18.62
C ILE A 619 -25.62 9.86 18.67
N GLY A 620 -25.49 10.40 19.88
CA GLY A 620 -24.94 11.73 20.07
C GLY A 620 -23.44 11.86 19.75
N THR A 621 -22.74 10.75 19.66
CA THR A 621 -21.31 10.75 19.27
C THR A 621 -21.11 9.97 17.98
N HIS A 622 -21.31 8.65 18.00
CA HIS A 622 -20.94 7.81 16.85
C HIS A 622 -21.76 8.07 15.60
N VAL A 623 -23.08 8.16 15.72
CA VAL A 623 -23.97 8.41 14.57
C VAL A 623 -23.77 9.81 14.01
N TYR A 624 -23.68 10.83 14.87
CA TYR A 624 -23.47 12.21 14.44
C TYR A 624 -22.14 12.39 13.70
N ARG A 625 -21.03 11.89 14.27
CA ARG A 625 -19.71 11.96 13.63
C ARG A 625 -19.68 11.18 12.32
N TYR A 626 -20.36 10.04 12.23
CA TYR A 626 -20.53 9.32 10.98
C TYR A 626 -21.36 10.11 9.94
N ALA A 627 -22.45 10.74 10.37
CA ALA A 627 -23.33 11.51 9.50
C ALA A 627 -22.65 12.78 8.97
N ASN A 628 -22.00 13.57 9.83
CA ASN A 628 -21.20 14.74 9.43
C ASN A 628 -20.01 14.32 8.57
N GLY A 629 -19.32 13.23 8.93
CA GLY A 629 -18.22 12.69 8.12
C GLY A 629 -18.66 12.28 6.71
N ALA A 630 -19.91 11.83 6.54
CA ALA A 630 -20.48 11.50 5.25
C ALA A 630 -20.86 12.72 4.39
N LEU A 631 -20.90 13.92 4.97
CA LEU A 631 -21.08 15.18 4.24
C LEU A 631 -19.77 15.74 3.68
N GLN A 632 -18.62 15.28 4.20
CA GLN A 632 -17.30 15.74 3.74
C GLN A 632 -16.93 15.14 2.39
N ASP A 633 -16.07 15.84 1.66
CA ASP A 633 -15.61 15.46 0.32
C ASP A 633 -14.70 14.21 0.32
N TYR A 634 -14.10 13.90 1.46
CA TYR A 634 -13.23 12.73 1.65
C TYR A 634 -13.84 11.74 2.63
N LYS A 635 -13.87 10.46 2.25
CA LYS A 635 -14.40 9.34 3.02
C LYS A 635 -13.60 9.05 4.29
N ILE A 636 -12.36 9.51 4.39
CA ILE A 636 -11.55 9.41 5.61
C ILE A 636 -12.25 10.04 6.81
N PHE A 637 -13.02 11.13 6.65
CA PHE A 637 -13.80 11.72 7.74
C PHE A 637 -15.06 10.91 8.08
N LYS A 638 -15.59 10.11 7.15
CA LYS A 638 -16.67 9.15 7.41
C LYS A 638 -16.18 7.88 8.08
N ARG A 639 -14.98 7.41 7.72
CA ARG A 639 -14.38 6.15 8.18
C ARG A 639 -13.52 6.31 9.43
N GLY A 640 -12.91 7.47 9.60
CA GLY A 640 -11.95 7.78 10.65
C GLY A 640 -10.54 8.05 10.13
N THR A 641 -9.94 9.17 10.54
CA THR A 641 -8.48 9.39 10.44
C THR A 641 -7.72 8.37 11.29
N ALA A 642 -6.39 8.35 11.21
CA ALA A 642 -5.60 7.38 11.96
C ALA A 642 -5.81 7.52 13.47
N ASN A 643 -6.03 6.39 14.16
CA ASN A 643 -6.21 6.30 15.60
C ASN A 643 -7.38 7.16 16.13
N TYR A 644 -8.34 7.53 15.27
CA TYR A 644 -9.49 8.35 15.64
C TYR A 644 -10.35 7.73 16.76
N LEU A 645 -10.29 6.39 16.90
CA LEU A 645 -11.14 5.65 17.83
C LEU A 645 -10.95 6.13 19.28
N GLU A 646 -9.73 6.50 19.66
CA GLU A 646 -9.46 7.06 21.00
C GLU A 646 -10.20 8.38 21.22
N THR A 647 -10.19 9.28 20.24
CA THR A 647 -10.97 10.54 20.30
C THR A 647 -12.47 10.27 20.26
N GLU A 648 -12.90 9.30 19.47
CA GLU A 648 -14.30 8.92 19.32
C GLU A 648 -14.89 8.40 20.64
N GLU A 649 -14.22 7.45 21.29
CA GLU A 649 -14.64 6.89 22.58
C GLU A 649 -14.49 7.91 23.72
N GLY A 650 -13.42 8.70 23.69
CA GLY A 650 -13.18 9.78 24.66
C GLY A 650 -14.28 10.83 24.65
N LEU A 651 -14.69 11.29 23.46
CA LEU A 651 -15.80 12.23 23.31
C LEU A 651 -17.13 11.61 23.74
N ALA A 652 -17.34 10.32 23.50
CA ALA A 652 -18.55 9.64 23.92
C ALA A 652 -18.67 9.56 25.45
N ILE A 653 -17.55 9.37 26.17
CA ILE A 653 -17.49 9.44 27.63
C ILE A 653 -17.65 10.88 28.13
N TYR A 654 -16.98 11.84 27.49
CA TYR A 654 -17.12 13.27 27.83
C TYR A 654 -18.58 13.72 27.76
N ASN A 655 -19.27 13.41 26.67
CA ASN A 655 -20.68 13.73 26.49
C ASN A 655 -21.58 13.01 27.52
N GLN A 656 -21.27 11.76 27.86
CA GLN A 656 -21.97 11.03 28.93
C GLN A 656 -21.79 11.68 30.31
N LYS A 657 -20.62 12.26 30.60
CA LYS A 657 -20.39 12.96 31.86
C LYS A 657 -21.09 14.31 31.93
N LYS A 658 -21.19 15.02 30.80
CA LYS A 658 -21.83 16.34 30.72
C LYS A 658 -23.31 16.33 31.14
N ILE A 659 -24.01 15.21 30.96
CA ILE A 659 -25.41 15.05 31.38
C ILE A 659 -25.58 14.71 32.87
N CYS A 660 -24.48 14.57 33.63
CA CYS A 660 -24.45 14.43 35.10
C CYS A 660 -25.37 13.33 35.67
N LEU A 661 -25.41 12.16 35.01
CA LEU A 661 -26.24 11.04 35.44
C LEU A 661 -25.45 10.01 36.26
N ASN A 662 -26.06 9.48 37.32
CA ASN A 662 -25.50 8.35 38.07
C ASN A 662 -25.69 7.06 37.25
N MET A 663 -24.60 6.34 36.92
CA MET A 663 -24.64 5.07 36.19
C MET A 663 -24.02 3.88 36.94
N GLY A 664 -23.71 4.06 38.22
CA GLY A 664 -23.05 3.06 39.06
C GLY A 664 -21.64 2.76 38.56
N MET A 665 -21.24 1.49 38.65
CA MET A 665 -19.88 1.04 38.28
C MET A 665 -19.50 1.38 36.82
N LYS A 666 -20.46 1.68 35.94
CA LYS A 666 -20.19 2.03 34.54
C LYS A 666 -19.31 3.30 34.42
N ASP A 667 -19.42 4.25 35.34
CA ASP A 667 -18.72 5.54 35.29
C ASP A 667 -17.21 5.41 35.56
N VAL A 668 -16.84 4.43 36.40
CA VAL A 668 -15.45 4.12 36.79
C VAL A 668 -14.86 2.92 36.07
N TRP A 669 -15.68 2.17 35.32
CA TRP A 669 -15.25 0.97 34.62
C TRP A 669 -14.04 1.18 33.68
N PRO A 670 -13.95 2.28 32.90
CA PRO A 670 -12.76 2.53 32.07
C PRO A 670 -11.44 2.59 32.87
N ALA A 671 -11.48 3.10 34.11
CA ALA A 671 -10.30 3.15 34.98
C ALA A 671 -9.89 1.77 35.50
N TYR A 672 -10.85 0.92 35.87
CA TYR A 672 -10.57 -0.47 36.20
C TYR A 672 -9.96 -1.25 35.03
N LEU A 673 -10.39 -0.97 33.79
CA LEU A 673 -9.79 -1.58 32.61
C LEU A 673 -8.34 -1.15 32.40
N VAL A 674 -8.02 0.13 32.62
CA VAL A 674 -6.62 0.62 32.56
C VAL A 674 -5.76 -0.09 33.60
N ILE A 675 -6.22 -0.19 34.84
CA ILE A 675 -5.51 -0.89 35.93
C ILE A 675 -5.30 -2.36 35.57
N ALA A 676 -6.33 -3.03 35.04
CA ALA A 676 -6.22 -4.43 34.63
C ALA A 676 -5.22 -4.62 33.48
N ILE A 677 -5.21 -3.71 32.50
CA ILE A 677 -4.26 -3.73 31.37
C ILE A 677 -2.83 -3.50 31.86
N TYR A 678 -2.61 -2.54 32.76
CA TYR A 678 -1.29 -2.25 33.33
C TYR A 678 -0.71 -3.49 34.02
N HIS A 679 -1.46 -4.11 34.93
CA HIS A 679 -0.98 -5.30 35.63
C HIS A 679 -0.94 -6.56 34.74
N ALA A 680 -1.75 -6.66 33.69
CA ALA A 680 -1.66 -7.75 32.72
C ALA A 680 -0.29 -7.82 32.02
N GLN A 681 0.45 -6.71 31.95
CA GLN A 681 1.80 -6.68 31.36
C GLN A 681 2.80 -7.55 32.13
N THR A 682 2.55 -7.85 33.41
CA THR A 682 3.45 -8.64 34.25
C THR A 682 2.79 -9.88 34.85
N MET A 683 1.46 -9.87 35.04
CA MET A 683 0.72 -10.94 35.72
C MET A 683 0.10 -11.94 34.74
N SER A 684 -0.06 -13.19 35.19
CA SER A 684 -0.91 -14.18 34.55
C SER A 684 -2.40 -13.82 34.70
N PHE A 685 -3.30 -14.49 33.97
CA PHE A 685 -4.74 -14.27 34.10
C PHE A 685 -5.25 -14.54 35.52
N VAL A 686 -4.79 -15.63 36.14
CA VAL A 686 -5.23 -16.04 37.49
C VAL A 686 -4.71 -15.07 38.55
N ASP A 687 -3.45 -14.63 38.44
CA ASP A 687 -2.86 -13.65 39.37
C ASP A 687 -3.59 -12.31 39.28
N LEU A 688 -3.84 -11.84 38.05
CA LEU A 688 -4.59 -10.62 37.80
C LEU A 688 -6.02 -10.70 38.38
N PHE A 689 -6.68 -11.85 38.25
CA PHE A 689 -8.01 -12.07 38.79
C PHE A 689 -8.04 -11.92 40.31
N HIS A 690 -7.12 -12.58 41.02
CA HIS A 690 -7.04 -12.50 42.48
C HIS A 690 -6.58 -11.12 42.95
N PHE A 691 -5.65 -10.49 42.25
CA PHE A 691 -5.21 -9.12 42.52
C PHE A 691 -6.38 -8.13 42.45
N LEU A 692 -7.17 -8.14 41.36
CA LEU A 692 -8.31 -7.24 41.20
C LEU A 692 -9.41 -7.48 42.24
N LYS A 693 -9.55 -8.72 42.74
CA LYS A 693 -10.47 -9.01 43.84
C LYS A 693 -9.98 -8.47 45.17
N LYS A 694 -8.70 -8.71 45.49
CA LYS A 694 -8.10 -8.39 46.77
C LYS A 694 -7.92 -6.87 46.94
N GLU A 695 -7.27 -6.23 45.97
CA GLU A 695 -6.89 -4.82 46.08
C GLU A 695 -8.04 -3.87 45.74
N TYR A 696 -8.93 -4.27 44.83
CA TYR A 696 -10.01 -3.42 44.31
C TYR A 696 -11.42 -3.90 44.67
N GLY A 697 -11.55 -4.98 45.45
CA GLY A 697 -12.85 -5.48 45.92
C GLY A 697 -13.80 -5.95 44.82
N LEU A 698 -13.29 -6.25 43.60
CA LEU A 698 -14.16 -6.63 42.49
C LEU A 698 -14.83 -7.98 42.74
N LYS A 699 -16.13 -8.08 42.45
CA LYS A 699 -16.85 -9.37 42.46
C LYS A 699 -16.34 -10.28 41.34
N ASN A 700 -16.45 -11.60 41.51
CA ASN A 700 -15.95 -12.62 40.56
C ASN A 700 -16.26 -12.30 39.10
N GLN A 701 -17.52 -11.96 38.79
CA GLN A 701 -17.93 -11.66 37.42
C GLN A 701 -17.19 -10.45 36.83
N LYS A 702 -16.97 -9.40 37.63
CA LYS A 702 -16.29 -8.17 37.19
C LYS A 702 -14.79 -8.35 37.09
N ALA A 703 -14.17 -9.04 38.04
CA ALA A 703 -12.76 -9.40 37.94
C ALA A 703 -12.50 -10.22 36.67
N TRP A 704 -13.32 -11.23 36.39
CA TRP A 704 -13.25 -12.00 35.14
C TRP A 704 -13.41 -11.12 33.90
N ASP A 705 -14.41 -10.23 33.88
CA ASP A 705 -14.64 -9.35 32.74
C ASP A 705 -13.43 -8.43 32.48
N ALA A 706 -12.78 -7.92 33.53
CA ALA A 706 -11.56 -7.12 33.41
C ALA A 706 -10.38 -7.95 32.88
N CYS A 707 -10.11 -9.13 33.47
CA CYS A 707 -9.06 -10.04 33.00
C CYS A 707 -9.26 -10.45 31.55
N LEU A 708 -10.49 -10.81 31.16
CA LEU A 708 -10.83 -11.15 29.79
C LEU A 708 -10.56 -9.99 28.84
N ARG A 709 -10.93 -8.75 29.20
CA ARG A 709 -10.69 -7.58 28.35
C ARG A 709 -9.21 -7.28 28.19
N ALA A 710 -8.41 -7.48 29.25
CA ALA A 710 -6.97 -7.26 29.25
C ALA A 710 -6.19 -8.39 28.54
N LYS A 711 -6.62 -9.65 28.63
CA LYS A 711 -5.87 -10.81 28.10
C LYS A 711 -6.40 -11.39 26.78
N ARG A 712 -7.63 -11.07 26.36
CA ARG A 712 -8.18 -11.58 25.08
C ARG A 712 -7.33 -11.15 23.88
N GLY A 713 -7.20 -12.05 22.93
CA GLY A 713 -6.31 -11.98 21.78
C GLY A 713 -5.05 -12.83 21.95
N MET A 714 -4.65 -13.17 23.18
CA MET A 714 -3.62 -14.19 23.46
C MET A 714 -4.27 -15.55 23.63
N SER A 715 -3.60 -16.62 23.16
CA SER A 715 -4.04 -18.00 23.39
C SER A 715 -3.68 -18.43 24.81
N ASP A 716 -2.40 -18.39 25.15
CA ASP A 716 -1.92 -18.67 26.49
C ASP A 716 -2.02 -17.41 27.37
N THR A 717 -2.99 -17.39 28.29
CA THR A 717 -3.19 -16.25 29.20
C THR A 717 -2.37 -16.35 30.49
N SER A 718 -1.56 -17.40 30.65
CA SER A 718 -0.57 -17.47 31.73
C SER A 718 0.61 -16.52 31.50
N LEU A 719 0.88 -16.19 30.24
CA LEU A 719 1.98 -15.32 29.85
C LEU A 719 1.69 -13.83 30.14
N PRO A 720 2.73 -13.03 30.44
CA PRO A 720 2.62 -11.58 30.57
C PRO A 720 2.23 -10.91 29.23
N GLY A 721 1.59 -9.75 29.30
CA GLY A 721 1.09 -9.00 28.15
C GLY A 721 -0.43 -9.11 27.97
N GLY A 722 -0.94 -8.59 26.86
CA GLY A 722 -2.37 -8.55 26.59
C GLY A 722 -2.79 -7.47 25.60
N SER A 723 -4.11 -7.26 25.51
CA SER A 723 -4.74 -6.23 24.70
C SER A 723 -4.74 -4.89 25.43
N THR A 724 -4.15 -3.86 24.82
CA THR A 724 -4.24 -2.47 25.31
C THR A 724 -5.45 -1.71 24.74
N ARG A 725 -6.27 -2.37 23.92
CA ARG A 725 -7.39 -1.75 23.19
C ARG A 725 -8.33 -0.94 24.07
N ASP A 726 -8.62 -1.42 25.28
CA ASP A 726 -9.63 -0.77 26.12
C ASP A 726 -9.06 0.35 27.00
N ALA A 727 -7.76 0.64 26.92
CA ALA A 727 -7.16 1.84 27.51
C ALA A 727 -7.61 3.12 26.80
N ILE A 728 -8.00 3.01 25.52
CA ILE A 728 -8.42 4.17 24.70
C ILE A 728 -9.65 4.90 25.26
N TYR A 729 -10.46 4.22 26.08
CA TYR A 729 -11.66 4.81 26.68
C TYR A 729 -11.27 5.91 27.68
N LEU A 730 -10.51 5.56 28.73
CA LEU A 730 -10.11 6.54 29.75
C LEU A 730 -9.07 7.52 29.21
N ARG A 731 -8.06 7.04 28.48
CA ARG A 731 -7.03 7.91 27.88
C ARG A 731 -7.64 8.91 26.91
N GLY A 732 -8.58 8.44 26.08
CA GLY A 732 -9.36 9.29 25.19
C GLY A 732 -10.19 10.33 25.93
N TYR A 733 -10.81 9.98 27.05
CA TYR A 733 -11.57 10.92 27.87
C TYR A 733 -10.69 12.07 28.39
N PHE A 734 -9.51 11.77 28.95
CA PHE A 734 -8.57 12.81 29.39
C PHE A 734 -8.12 13.67 28.21
N LYS A 735 -7.67 13.05 27.12
CA LYS A 735 -7.22 13.75 25.92
C LYS A 735 -8.28 14.69 25.32
N VAL A 736 -9.54 14.26 25.28
CA VAL A 736 -10.64 15.09 24.80
C VAL A 736 -11.00 16.19 25.80
N SER A 737 -10.98 15.90 27.11
CA SER A 737 -11.24 16.90 28.14
C SER A 737 -10.20 18.01 28.14
N ASP A 738 -8.92 17.64 28.04
CA ASP A 738 -7.80 18.58 27.93
C ASP A 738 -7.96 19.45 26.68
N TYR A 739 -8.27 18.82 25.54
CA TYR A 739 -8.53 19.56 24.30
C TYR A 739 -9.72 20.52 24.45
N LEU A 740 -10.81 20.14 25.10
CA LEU A 740 -12.00 21.00 25.22
C LEU A 740 -11.88 22.11 26.28
N SER A 741 -10.85 22.09 27.12
CA SER A 741 -10.67 23.04 28.24
C SER A 741 -10.38 24.48 27.81
N GLU A 742 -9.83 24.70 26.62
CA GLU A 742 -9.43 26.04 26.14
C GLU A 742 -10.58 26.82 25.47
N ASP A 743 -11.31 26.19 24.54
CA ASP A 743 -12.48 26.77 23.85
C ASP A 743 -13.48 25.67 23.54
N THR A 744 -14.37 25.38 24.49
CA THR A 744 -15.26 24.23 24.41
C THR A 744 -16.20 24.30 23.22
N GLU A 745 -16.72 25.47 22.84
CA GLU A 745 -17.74 25.57 21.80
C GLU A 745 -17.15 25.32 20.42
N GLN A 746 -16.06 26.01 20.06
CA GLN A 746 -15.43 25.85 18.76
C GLN A 746 -14.77 24.48 18.63
N ARG A 747 -14.07 24.01 19.66
CA ARG A 747 -13.36 22.72 19.63
C ARG A 747 -14.30 21.52 19.56
N LEU A 748 -15.50 21.63 20.13
CA LEU A 748 -16.55 20.65 19.88
C LEU A 748 -16.95 20.64 18.40
N LYS A 749 -17.15 21.80 17.75
CA LYS A 749 -17.52 21.85 16.33
C LYS A 749 -16.49 21.14 15.46
N ASP A 750 -15.20 21.35 15.75
CA ASP A 750 -14.09 20.70 15.03
C ASP A 750 -14.14 19.17 15.16
N LEU A 751 -14.37 18.67 16.37
CA LEU A 751 -14.52 17.23 16.63
C LEU A 751 -15.74 16.64 15.90
N TYR A 752 -16.81 17.41 15.71
CA TYR A 752 -18.02 16.96 15.04
C TYR A 752 -17.96 17.02 13.51
N VAL A 753 -16.90 17.54 12.87
CA VAL A 753 -16.74 17.52 11.40
C VAL A 753 -16.81 16.10 10.82
N GLY A 754 -16.34 15.12 11.59
CA GLY A 754 -16.44 13.72 11.25
C GLY A 754 -15.68 12.87 12.25
N LYS A 755 -15.27 11.68 11.85
CA LYS A 755 -14.39 10.79 12.60
C LYS A 755 -12.94 11.25 12.41
N ILE A 756 -12.44 12.02 13.38
CA ILE A 756 -11.14 12.70 13.35
C ILE A 756 -10.48 12.59 14.71
N ASN A 757 -9.17 12.32 14.73
CA ASN A 757 -8.34 12.34 15.93
C ASN A 757 -8.08 13.81 16.36
N VAL A 758 -8.04 14.09 17.66
CA VAL A 758 -7.67 15.43 18.19
C VAL A 758 -6.40 15.98 17.54
N SER A 759 -5.37 15.14 17.36
CA SER A 759 -4.08 15.54 16.77
C SER A 759 -4.12 15.85 15.26
N ASP A 760 -5.24 15.53 14.61
CA ASP A 760 -5.47 15.74 13.18
C ASP A 760 -6.37 16.96 12.90
N ILE A 761 -6.90 17.62 13.93
CA ILE A 761 -7.80 18.78 13.79
C ILE A 761 -7.13 19.92 13.00
N LYS A 762 -5.82 20.10 13.13
CA LYS A 762 -5.06 21.09 12.35
C LYS A 762 -5.23 20.97 10.84
N TYR A 763 -5.61 19.79 10.32
CA TYR A 763 -5.83 19.61 8.88
C TYR A 763 -7.21 20.08 8.41
N LEU A 764 -8.12 20.44 9.31
CA LEU A 764 -9.44 20.98 8.97
C LEU A 764 -9.34 22.33 8.25
N GLU A 765 -8.27 23.10 8.48
CA GLU A 765 -8.01 24.39 7.80
C GLU A 765 -7.88 24.24 6.27
N TYR A 766 -7.53 23.04 5.81
CA TYR A 766 -7.38 22.72 4.39
C TYR A 766 -8.67 22.19 3.74
N LEU A 767 -9.79 22.16 4.48
CA LEU A 767 -11.10 21.79 3.92
C LEU A 767 -11.85 23.04 3.46
N ASP A 768 -12.35 23.02 2.23
CA ASP A 768 -13.28 24.03 1.74
C ASP A 768 -14.60 23.96 2.51
N LYS A 769 -14.73 24.79 3.56
CA LYS A 769 -15.90 24.93 4.44
C LYS A 769 -16.42 23.59 5.00
N PRO A 770 -15.89 23.11 6.14
CA PRO A 770 -16.33 21.85 6.74
C PRO A 770 -17.84 21.87 7.03
N LYS A 771 -18.53 20.84 6.55
CA LYS A 771 -20.00 20.75 6.65
C LYS A 771 -20.41 20.08 7.95
N VAL A 772 -20.74 20.86 8.97
CA VAL A 772 -21.27 20.35 10.25
C VAL A 772 -22.76 20.65 10.32
N LYS A 773 -23.60 19.64 10.07
CA LYS A 773 -25.07 19.77 10.14
C LYS A 773 -25.63 19.32 11.48
N TYR A 774 -24.93 18.39 12.12
CA TYR A 774 -25.38 17.71 13.33
C TYR A 774 -24.47 18.12 14.49
N PHE A 775 -24.93 19.08 15.30
CA PHE A 775 -24.19 19.67 16.42
C PHE A 775 -25.17 20.06 17.54
N ASN A 776 -24.70 19.99 18.79
CA ASN A 776 -25.39 20.33 20.03
C ASN A 776 -26.41 19.29 20.57
N PHE A 777 -26.16 18.84 21.81
CA PHE A 777 -27.05 17.98 22.64
C PHE A 777 -27.24 18.52 24.06
N GLY A 778 -26.60 19.64 24.41
CA GLY A 778 -26.63 20.18 25.77
C GLY A 778 -28.04 20.57 26.21
N ASP A 779 -28.89 20.92 25.25
CA ASP A 779 -30.25 21.44 25.47
C ASP A 779 -31.34 20.39 25.21
N PHE A 780 -30.97 19.10 25.13
CA PHE A 780 -31.93 18.04 24.87
C PHE A 780 -32.68 17.67 26.16
N ASP A 781 -33.95 18.06 26.25
CA ASP A 781 -34.84 17.62 27.34
C ASP A 781 -35.21 16.14 27.11
N PHE A 782 -34.57 15.27 27.90
CA PHE A 782 -34.51 13.81 27.71
C PHE A 782 -35.68 13.03 28.32
#